data_AF-A0A349BY74-F1
#
_entry.id   AF-A0A349BY74-F1
#
_cell.length_a   1.000
_cell.length_b   1.000
_cell.length_c   1.000
_cell.angle_alpha   90.00
_cell.angle_beta   90.00
_cell.angle_gamma   90.00
#
_symmetry.space_group_name_H-M   'P 1'
#
loop_
_entity.id
_entity.type
_entity.pdbx_description
1 polymer ?
#
loop_
_entity_poly.entity_id
_entity_poly.type
_entity_poly.pdbx_seq_one_letter_code
_entity_poly.pdbx_strand_id
1 'polypeptide(L)'
;MVVTSDSTEKADIEQALDLANIKPEWTYSESADAWTMASVTAVTNAELPDYQGVSVCVPGAYVKGVDTDGDGTADVTEGTAAGTLVIDYEASVTSTNGQVYTAATAPVIINTGAAGYSAQTNQTAASTYAAEGYINIACGNRGKQSTLADGTYTGDAPSCLVDQKNAVRFVKYNILLGNLPGSVDYFVSTGGSGGGAHAAMLAATSNNPDFYDYEISQGAVGVYKNSDGSYSTTVTVNGQETELSDGLWGCMAYSAITSLAEADMALAFEYYLNPDYSFNTDYQKQLAEYLAAEYMEYINAQNLSVEESGVGFDLNGDGDTSDTVALTIEYDESGHADTNGYYGTYLDLYLAEFEQSLQDYIDRLAYAEDWTWFSSDGTALTDSEVAAMTDADRAEAFINGWYVKGSTGSSSGGMDGGPGSGPGGPSERGKGGPGGGSTGAPSEMRGGPGGGSTGAPSKMGGGPGGSSTGAPSESDTSSTGKVGTPDSGTTQSSSGKSDSENYDSFDEMLAAYQADIAEVQAGDAYGNNIVDLYNPLNYIGAEGTDNPTWTRILMGASEGDISMFNSLNLQIAWLNAGTDAEIEWQWNGGHVPSEIFGDSLALYVDTMYGEYVEGAVKISKEAAEGQSANGSGTEPSGTDLTGWISYDSTAGIGMTLAGAAAYRTSGASKAMPGFDVMDYGQEDYVFGSSTADARHWDPYVLKVMEEHADTLADLFN
;
A
#
# COMPACT_ATOMS: atom_id res chain seq x y z
N MET A 1 11.18 -31.15 0.22
CA MET A 1 11.68 -32.09 1.24
C MET A 1 10.75 -31.93 2.42
N VAL A 2 10.14 -33.00 2.97
CA VAL A 2 9.15 -32.85 4.05
C VAL A 2 9.91 -32.68 5.36
N VAL A 3 9.99 -31.44 5.85
CA VAL A 3 10.58 -31.12 7.16
C VAL A 3 9.66 -31.66 8.23
N THR A 4 10.13 -32.62 9.03
CA THR A 4 9.31 -33.25 10.09
C THR A 4 9.54 -32.61 11.46
N SER A 5 8.50 -32.31 12.23
CA SER A 5 8.60 -31.69 13.58
C SER A 5 9.36 -32.53 14.62
N ASP A 6 9.45 -33.85 14.42
CA ASP A 6 10.19 -34.80 15.27
C ASP A 6 11.69 -34.90 14.91
N SER A 7 12.23 -33.98 14.11
CA SER A 7 13.51 -34.18 13.43
C SER A 7 14.63 -33.24 13.88
N THR A 8 15.86 -33.69 13.62
CA THR A 8 17.08 -32.88 13.63
C THR A 8 16.92 -31.60 12.80
N GLU A 9 16.06 -31.59 11.78
CA GLU A 9 15.85 -30.46 10.86
C GLU A 9 15.17 -29.27 11.54
N LYS A 10 14.21 -29.48 12.47
CA LYS A 10 13.63 -28.39 13.28
C LYS A 10 14.72 -27.67 14.09
N ALA A 11 15.51 -28.45 14.82
CA ALA A 11 16.60 -27.93 15.65
C ALA A 11 17.69 -27.25 14.81
N ASP A 12 17.99 -27.78 13.61
CA ASP A 12 18.95 -27.18 12.68
C ASP A 12 18.45 -25.82 12.16
N ILE A 13 17.16 -25.69 11.82
CA ILE A 13 16.53 -24.42 11.41
C ILE A 13 16.56 -23.41 12.56
N GLU A 14 16.10 -23.80 13.75
CA GLU A 14 16.09 -22.95 14.94
C GLU A 14 17.50 -22.46 15.30
N GLN A 15 18.50 -23.33 15.22
CA GLN A 15 19.90 -22.97 15.48
C GLN A 15 20.47 -22.04 14.41
N ALA A 16 20.14 -22.27 13.14
CA ALA A 16 20.64 -21.47 12.03
C ALA A 16 20.06 -20.05 12.01
N LEU A 17 18.82 -19.88 12.48
CA LEU A 17 18.09 -18.60 12.49
C LEU A 17 18.12 -17.86 13.84
N ASP A 18 18.82 -18.42 14.83
CA ASP A 18 19.11 -17.76 16.11
C ASP A 18 20.24 -16.72 15.93
N LEU A 19 19.93 -15.45 16.22
CA LEU A 19 20.87 -14.33 16.11
C LEU A 19 22.11 -14.49 16.99
N ALA A 20 22.04 -15.24 18.09
CA ALA A 20 23.22 -15.54 18.90
C ALA A 20 24.25 -16.41 18.17
N ASN A 21 23.80 -17.22 17.20
CA ASN A 21 24.64 -18.03 16.34
C ASN A 21 25.06 -17.25 15.08
N ILE A 22 24.16 -16.44 14.50
CA ILE A 22 24.44 -15.63 13.31
C ILE A 22 25.48 -14.54 13.63
N LYS A 23 25.37 -13.90 14.80
CA LYS A 23 26.21 -12.76 15.23
C LYS A 23 26.27 -11.66 14.16
N PRO A 24 25.12 -11.05 13.82
CA PRO A 24 25.06 -10.03 12.78
C PRO A 24 25.91 -8.82 13.15
N GLU A 25 26.26 -8.03 12.15
CA GLU A 25 26.85 -6.71 12.35
C GLU A 25 25.77 -5.72 12.80
N TRP A 26 26.07 -4.93 13.82
CA TRP A 26 25.24 -3.85 14.35
C TRP A 26 25.96 -2.53 14.19
N THR A 27 25.26 -1.48 13.77
CA THR A 27 25.80 -0.12 13.68
C THR A 27 24.97 0.83 14.55
N TYR A 28 25.66 1.55 15.45
CA TYR A 28 25.06 2.58 16.28
C TYR A 28 25.05 3.95 15.57
N SER A 29 23.92 4.64 15.65
CA SER A 29 23.74 6.02 15.19
C SER A 29 23.58 6.95 16.39
N GLU A 30 24.57 7.82 16.62
CA GLU A 30 24.50 8.81 17.72
C GLU A 30 23.37 9.84 17.50
N SER A 31 23.10 10.22 16.25
CA SER A 31 22.06 11.22 15.95
C SER A 31 20.65 10.69 16.14
N ALA A 32 20.43 9.40 15.92
CA ALA A 32 19.13 8.76 16.10
C ALA A 32 18.98 8.06 17.45
N ASP A 33 20.07 7.93 18.22
CA ASP A 33 20.18 7.04 19.39
C ASP A 33 19.56 5.67 19.08
N ALA A 34 20.17 4.94 18.13
CA ALA A 34 19.61 3.69 17.61
C ALA A 34 20.69 2.71 17.16
N TRP A 35 20.42 1.41 17.30
CA TRP A 35 21.23 0.33 16.74
C TRP A 35 20.51 -0.30 15.56
N THR A 36 21.19 -0.39 14.41
CA THR A 36 20.66 -1.03 13.20
C THR A 36 21.44 -2.29 12.88
N MET A 37 20.73 -3.40 12.71
CA MET A 37 21.26 -4.69 12.29
C MET A 37 21.52 -4.68 10.79
N ALA A 38 22.69 -5.12 10.34
CA ALA A 38 22.90 -5.46 8.94
C ALA A 38 21.94 -6.58 8.53
N SER A 39 21.44 -6.56 7.29
CA SER A 39 20.45 -7.54 6.85
C SER A 39 21.00 -8.96 6.89
N VAL A 40 20.20 -9.90 7.41
CA VAL A 40 20.48 -11.34 7.44
C VAL A 40 19.37 -12.10 6.74
N THR A 41 19.64 -13.30 6.21
CA THR A 41 18.60 -14.14 5.61
C THR A 41 17.61 -14.62 6.68
N ALA A 42 16.31 -14.51 6.42
CA ALA A 42 15.25 -14.85 7.38
C ALA A 42 14.85 -16.35 7.35
N VAL A 43 15.39 -17.11 6.40
CA VAL A 43 15.04 -18.51 6.11
C VAL A 43 16.30 -19.33 5.77
N THR A 44 16.29 -20.65 5.99
CA THR A 44 17.49 -21.48 5.74
C THR A 44 17.67 -21.90 4.27
N ASN A 45 16.60 -21.92 3.48
CA ASN A 45 16.60 -22.38 2.09
C ASN A 45 16.21 -21.25 1.12
N ALA A 46 16.75 -20.05 1.31
CA ALA A 46 16.47 -18.91 0.43
C ALA A 46 16.86 -19.22 -1.02
N GLU A 47 15.90 -19.05 -1.93
CA GLU A 47 16.08 -19.09 -3.38
C GLU A 47 16.83 -17.85 -3.87
N LEU A 48 16.49 -16.69 -3.33
CA LEU A 48 17.07 -15.39 -3.63
C LEU A 48 17.49 -14.70 -2.33
N PRO A 49 18.67 -15.05 -1.77
CA PRO A 49 19.14 -14.53 -0.48
C PRO A 49 19.18 -13.00 -0.38
N ASP A 50 19.42 -12.31 -1.50
CA ASP A 50 19.43 -10.84 -1.59
C ASP A 50 18.05 -10.19 -1.44
N TYR A 51 16.98 -10.99 -1.45
CA TYR A 51 15.58 -10.56 -1.32
C TYR A 51 14.87 -11.22 -0.12
N GLN A 52 15.41 -12.31 0.44
CA GLN A 52 14.76 -13.07 1.51
C GLN A 52 15.44 -12.81 2.87
N GLY A 53 15.68 -11.54 3.17
CA GLY A 53 16.36 -11.12 4.38
C GLY A 53 15.59 -10.08 5.18
N VAL A 54 16.12 -9.80 6.37
CA VAL A 54 15.51 -8.91 7.35
C VAL A 54 16.58 -8.10 8.06
N SER A 55 16.27 -6.83 8.31
CA SER A 55 17.03 -5.92 9.17
C SER A 55 16.11 -5.34 10.23
N VAL A 56 16.67 -5.05 11.40
CA VAL A 56 15.95 -4.49 12.55
C VAL A 56 16.70 -3.26 13.06
N CYS A 57 15.97 -2.18 13.34
CA CYS A 57 16.47 -1.01 14.03
C CYS A 57 15.79 -0.93 15.41
N VAL A 58 16.59 -0.77 16.46
CA VAL A 58 16.11 -0.71 17.84
C VAL A 58 16.55 0.60 18.52
N PRO A 59 15.73 1.17 19.41
CA PRO A 59 16.14 2.32 20.22
C PRO A 59 17.42 2.02 21.01
N GLY A 60 18.39 2.93 20.94
CA GLY A 60 19.67 2.83 21.63
C GLY A 60 19.52 2.78 23.13
N ALA A 61 18.51 3.46 23.68
CA ALA A 61 18.11 3.40 25.08
C ALA A 61 17.85 1.96 25.59
N TYR A 62 17.40 1.04 24.74
CA TYR A 62 17.15 -0.35 25.13
C TYR A 62 18.40 -1.24 25.11
N VAL A 63 19.57 -0.71 24.71
CA VAL A 63 20.76 -1.51 24.42
C VAL A 63 21.97 -0.93 25.14
N LYS A 64 22.60 -1.75 25.99
CA LYS A 64 23.86 -1.39 26.69
C LYS A 64 25.07 -1.39 25.77
N GLY A 65 25.00 -2.17 24.69
CA GLY A 65 26.02 -2.32 23.66
C GLY A 65 25.96 -3.72 23.03
N VAL A 66 27.00 -4.07 22.27
CA VAL A 66 27.17 -5.36 21.60
C VAL A 66 28.19 -6.20 22.36
N ASP A 67 27.81 -7.43 22.70
CA ASP A 67 28.69 -8.49 23.20
C ASP A 67 29.33 -9.19 22.00
N THR A 68 30.66 -9.08 21.88
CA THR A 68 31.43 -9.60 20.74
C THR A 68 32.09 -10.95 21.04
N ASP A 69 32.24 -11.33 22.31
CA ASP A 69 32.94 -12.55 22.73
C ASP A 69 32.03 -13.62 23.37
N GLY A 70 30.78 -13.27 23.67
CA GLY A 70 29.74 -14.15 24.21
C GLY A 70 29.78 -14.31 25.73
N ASP A 71 30.37 -13.37 26.47
CA ASP A 71 30.41 -13.41 27.93
C ASP A 71 29.16 -12.81 28.62
N GLY A 72 28.23 -12.27 27.84
CA GLY A 72 26.99 -11.64 28.29
C GLY A 72 27.16 -10.17 28.69
N THR A 73 28.31 -9.56 28.42
CA THR A 73 28.60 -8.15 28.72
C THR A 73 28.93 -7.38 27.45
N ALA A 74 28.62 -6.08 27.45
CA ALA A 74 28.82 -5.24 26.28
C ALA A 74 30.31 -4.88 26.13
N ASP A 75 30.89 -5.22 24.97
CA ASP A 75 32.25 -4.86 24.59
C ASP A 75 32.31 -3.53 23.81
N VAL A 76 31.29 -3.30 22.98
CA VAL A 76 31.21 -2.15 22.08
C VAL A 76 29.91 -1.40 22.33
N THR A 77 30.01 -0.11 22.65
CA THR A 77 28.86 0.74 22.97
C THR A 77 28.59 1.81 21.91
N GLU A 78 29.41 1.89 20.86
CA GLU A 78 29.28 2.84 19.75
C GLU A 78 29.95 2.30 18.48
N GLY A 79 29.61 2.85 17.31
CA GLY A 79 30.18 2.42 16.03
C GLY A 79 29.60 1.10 15.54
N THR A 80 30.44 0.27 14.91
CA THR A 80 30.01 -0.96 14.25
C THR A 80 30.70 -2.19 14.86
N ALA A 81 29.92 -3.21 15.22
CA ALA A 81 30.43 -4.47 15.77
C ALA A 81 29.55 -5.67 15.43
N ALA A 82 30.16 -6.84 15.25
CA ALA A 82 29.44 -8.11 15.07
C ALA A 82 29.29 -8.82 16.41
N GLY A 83 28.07 -9.25 16.75
CA GLY A 83 27.79 -9.88 18.04
C GLY A 83 26.31 -9.89 18.41
N THR A 84 26.04 -10.06 19.70
CA THR A 84 24.69 -10.07 20.28
C THR A 84 24.43 -8.78 21.04
N LEU A 85 23.20 -8.26 20.98
CA LEU A 85 22.84 -7.10 21.78
C LEU A 85 22.76 -7.45 23.26
N VAL A 86 23.29 -6.58 24.12
CA VAL A 86 23.07 -6.64 25.57
C VAL A 86 21.91 -5.70 25.91
N ILE A 87 20.71 -6.26 26.08
CA ILE A 87 19.48 -5.51 26.25
C ILE A 87 19.34 -4.97 27.68
N ASP A 88 18.86 -3.74 27.83
CA ASP A 88 18.46 -3.14 29.09
C ASP A 88 16.94 -3.14 29.28
N TYR A 89 16.40 -4.22 29.85
CA TYR A 89 14.97 -4.36 30.10
C TYR A 89 14.40 -3.39 31.14
N GLU A 90 15.26 -2.72 31.91
CA GLU A 90 14.85 -1.68 32.88
C GLU A 90 14.79 -0.28 32.24
N ALA A 91 15.32 -0.12 31.02
CA ALA A 91 15.27 1.15 30.31
C ALA A 91 13.87 1.39 29.73
N SER A 92 13.53 2.67 29.60
CA SER A 92 12.27 3.09 29.00
C SER A 92 12.46 4.28 28.07
N VAL A 93 11.66 4.33 27.01
CA VAL A 93 11.52 5.48 26.11
C VAL A 93 10.11 6.03 26.28
N THR A 94 9.98 7.36 26.27
CA THR A 94 8.67 8.04 26.22
C THR A 94 8.50 8.57 24.81
N SER A 95 7.45 8.13 24.12
CA SER A 95 7.13 8.62 22.78
C SER A 95 6.81 10.11 22.81
N THR A 96 6.81 10.75 21.64
CA THR A 96 6.44 12.16 21.50
C THR A 96 5.01 12.43 21.95
N ASN A 97 4.13 11.42 21.92
CA ASN A 97 2.75 11.51 22.38
C ASN A 97 2.58 11.21 23.88
N GLY A 98 3.67 10.86 24.59
CA GLY A 98 3.68 10.64 26.03
C GLY A 98 3.42 9.20 26.48
N GLN A 99 3.33 8.24 25.56
CA GLN A 99 3.27 6.83 25.90
C GLN A 99 4.65 6.33 26.34
N VAL A 100 4.70 5.40 27.30
CA VAL A 100 5.97 4.88 27.83
C VAL A 100 6.14 3.43 27.46
N TYR A 101 7.29 3.10 26.87
CA TYR A 101 7.66 1.76 26.45
C TYR A 101 8.95 1.33 27.11
N THR A 102 9.07 0.03 27.38
CA THR A 102 10.31 -0.63 27.80
C THR A 102 10.81 -1.52 26.68
N ALA A 103 12.03 -2.04 26.82
CA ALA A 103 12.57 -3.01 25.88
C ALA A 103 11.72 -4.30 25.75
N ALA A 104 10.81 -4.60 26.69
CA ALA A 104 9.91 -5.77 26.61
C ALA A 104 8.51 -5.44 26.05
N THR A 105 8.12 -4.16 26.02
CA THR A 105 6.76 -3.74 25.69
C THR A 105 6.68 -2.89 24.42
N ALA A 106 7.82 -2.52 23.85
CA ALA A 106 7.90 -1.71 22.65
C ALA A 106 7.14 -2.35 21.46
N PRO A 107 6.25 -1.60 20.79
CA PRO A 107 5.68 -1.99 19.51
C PRO A 107 6.75 -2.26 18.46
N VAL A 108 6.43 -3.17 17.54
CA VAL A 108 7.31 -3.57 16.45
C VAL A 108 6.63 -3.28 15.11
N ILE A 109 7.20 -2.36 14.34
CA ILE A 109 6.64 -1.91 13.06
C ILE A 109 7.29 -2.72 11.93
N ILE A 110 6.48 -3.43 11.14
CA ILE A 110 6.94 -4.09 9.91
C ILE A 110 6.56 -3.27 8.68
N ASN A 111 7.57 -2.77 7.98
CA ASN A 111 7.39 -2.05 6.71
C ASN A 111 7.36 -3.05 5.56
N THR A 112 6.21 -3.15 4.90
CA THR A 112 6.04 -3.99 3.71
C THR A 112 6.53 -3.24 2.47
N GLY A 113 7.61 -3.75 1.89
CA GLY A 113 8.36 -3.13 0.79
C GLY A 113 7.81 -3.30 -0.63
N ALA A 114 6.65 -3.94 -0.77
CA ALA A 114 6.15 -4.44 -2.04
C ALA A 114 5.44 -3.37 -2.90
N ALA A 115 6.03 -2.18 -3.06
CA ALA A 115 5.44 -1.12 -3.89
C ALA A 115 5.19 -1.63 -5.32
N GLY A 116 3.95 -1.47 -5.81
CA GLY A 116 3.51 -2.03 -7.09
C GLY A 116 3.68 -3.56 -7.19
N TYR A 117 3.63 -4.29 -6.09
CA TYR A 117 3.92 -5.74 -6.00
C TYR A 117 5.32 -6.15 -6.45
N SER A 118 6.27 -5.20 -6.43
CA SER A 118 7.63 -5.42 -6.89
C SER A 118 8.48 -6.17 -5.87
N ALA A 119 9.54 -6.82 -6.36
CA ALA A 119 10.58 -7.36 -5.51
C ALA A 119 11.31 -6.23 -4.76
N GLN A 120 11.65 -6.47 -3.50
CA GLN A 120 12.46 -5.56 -2.69
C GLN A 120 13.75 -6.27 -2.25
N THR A 121 14.90 -5.74 -2.68
CA THR A 121 16.19 -6.19 -2.17
C THR A 121 16.30 -5.90 -0.68
N ASN A 122 17.05 -6.72 0.04
CA ASN A 122 17.35 -6.52 1.46
C ASN A 122 17.91 -5.11 1.70
N GLN A 123 17.34 -4.44 2.69
CA GLN A 123 17.73 -3.10 3.11
C GLN A 123 18.00 -3.07 4.61
N THR A 124 18.75 -2.06 5.05
CA THR A 124 18.86 -1.76 6.48
C THR A 124 17.62 -1.03 6.97
N ALA A 125 17.10 -1.41 8.12
CA ALA A 125 15.96 -0.75 8.74
C ALA A 125 16.29 0.70 9.10
N ALA A 126 15.36 1.61 8.75
CA ALA A 126 15.46 3.01 9.10
C ALA A 126 15.24 3.23 10.61
N SER A 127 15.85 4.28 11.15
CA SER A 127 15.72 4.67 12.56
C SER A 127 14.52 5.57 12.86
N THR A 128 13.58 5.71 11.91
CA THR A 128 12.46 6.67 11.95
C THR A 128 11.65 6.60 13.24
N TYR A 129 11.44 5.40 13.78
CA TYR A 129 10.63 5.19 14.98
C TYR A 129 11.42 4.98 16.28
N ALA A 130 12.77 5.08 16.22
CA ALA A 130 13.59 4.86 17.40
C ALA A 130 13.30 5.88 18.51
N ALA A 131 13.06 7.14 18.14
CA ALA A 131 12.69 8.21 19.06
C ALA A 131 11.32 8.01 19.73
N GLU A 132 10.41 7.28 19.07
CA GLU A 132 9.09 6.93 19.64
C GLU A 132 9.17 5.72 20.59
N GLY A 133 10.33 5.06 20.65
CA GLY A 133 10.54 3.86 21.45
C GLY A 133 10.11 2.57 20.76
N TYR A 134 9.81 2.61 19.46
CA TYR A 134 9.42 1.43 18.68
C TYR A 134 10.63 0.76 18.04
N ILE A 135 10.43 -0.50 17.67
CA ILE A 135 11.37 -1.26 16.86
C ILE A 135 10.89 -1.26 15.42
N ASN A 136 11.81 -1.05 14.49
CA ASN A 136 11.50 -0.96 13.08
C ASN A 136 12.10 -2.14 12.30
N ILE A 137 11.28 -2.83 11.51
CA ILE A 137 11.69 -3.94 10.65
C ILE A 137 11.69 -3.48 9.19
N ALA A 138 12.79 -3.74 8.49
CA ALA A 138 12.82 -3.73 7.03
C ALA A 138 12.99 -5.17 6.54
N CYS A 139 12.00 -5.68 5.82
CA CYS A 139 12.08 -6.97 5.13
C CYS A 139 12.42 -6.76 3.64
N GLY A 140 13.31 -7.59 3.12
CA GLY A 140 13.31 -7.87 1.68
C GLY A 140 12.11 -8.74 1.33
N ASN A 141 11.77 -8.78 0.05
CA ASN A 141 10.85 -9.77 -0.48
C ASN A 141 11.16 -10.09 -1.94
N ARG A 142 10.90 -11.32 -2.36
CA ARG A 142 10.67 -11.63 -3.77
C ARG A 142 9.43 -10.88 -4.26
N GLY A 143 9.26 -10.77 -5.56
CA GLY A 143 8.10 -10.12 -6.17
C GLY A 143 8.19 -10.20 -7.67
N LYS A 144 7.32 -9.48 -8.38
CA LYS A 144 7.00 -9.80 -9.76
C LYS A 144 8.10 -9.69 -10.84
N GLN A 145 9.33 -9.34 -10.43
CA GLN A 145 10.51 -9.26 -11.31
C GLN A 145 11.61 -10.24 -10.89
N SER A 146 11.35 -11.08 -9.87
CA SER A 146 12.34 -11.99 -9.28
C SER A 146 12.59 -13.19 -10.19
N THR A 147 13.83 -13.33 -10.65
CA THR A 147 14.29 -14.44 -11.49
C THR A 147 15.51 -15.12 -10.87
N LEU A 148 15.57 -16.44 -10.97
CA LEU A 148 16.75 -17.24 -10.66
C LEU A 148 17.84 -17.01 -11.70
N ALA A 149 19.07 -17.41 -11.38
CA ALA A 149 20.23 -17.22 -12.26
C ALA A 149 20.13 -17.94 -13.62
N ASP A 150 19.29 -18.97 -13.73
CA ASP A 150 19.00 -19.69 -14.98
C ASP A 150 17.86 -19.08 -15.80
N GLY A 151 17.26 -17.99 -15.31
CA GLY A 151 16.14 -17.29 -15.94
C GLY A 151 14.77 -17.78 -15.51
N THR A 152 14.68 -18.79 -14.63
CA THR A 152 13.40 -19.26 -14.09
C THR A 152 12.78 -18.17 -13.23
N TYR A 153 11.51 -17.86 -13.48
CA TYR A 153 10.77 -16.89 -12.69
C TYR A 153 10.33 -17.51 -11.35
N THR A 154 10.47 -16.74 -10.26
CA THR A 154 10.29 -17.22 -8.87
C THR A 154 9.65 -16.18 -7.97
N GLY A 155 9.13 -15.11 -8.58
CA GLY A 155 8.59 -13.92 -7.94
C GLY A 155 7.10 -13.91 -7.70
N ASP A 156 6.40 -14.91 -8.23
CA ASP A 156 4.95 -15.02 -8.25
C ASP A 156 4.31 -15.07 -6.88
N ALA A 157 3.05 -14.66 -6.80
CA ALA A 157 2.20 -14.93 -5.65
C ALA A 157 2.24 -16.44 -5.31
N PRO A 158 2.38 -16.83 -4.02
CA PRO A 158 2.36 -15.96 -2.84
C PRO A 158 3.75 -15.54 -2.30
N SER A 159 4.82 -15.68 -3.09
CA SER A 159 6.21 -15.62 -2.61
C SER A 159 6.56 -14.33 -1.84
N CYS A 160 6.07 -13.18 -2.32
CA CYS A 160 6.29 -11.89 -1.67
C CYS A 160 5.70 -11.85 -0.25
N LEU A 161 4.45 -12.30 -0.09
CA LEU A 161 3.77 -12.35 1.20
C LEU A 161 4.41 -13.39 2.13
N VAL A 162 4.81 -14.55 1.59
CA VAL A 162 5.51 -15.60 2.35
C VAL A 162 6.85 -15.09 2.89
N ASP A 163 7.62 -14.32 2.12
CA ASP A 163 8.88 -13.75 2.60
C ASP A 163 8.66 -12.77 3.77
N GLN A 164 7.58 -11.98 3.73
CA GLN A 164 7.21 -11.07 4.82
C GLN A 164 6.75 -11.83 6.07
N LYS A 165 5.93 -12.88 5.92
CA LYS A 165 5.54 -13.79 7.02
C LYS A 165 6.77 -14.42 7.68
N ASN A 166 7.71 -14.90 6.88
CA ASN A 166 8.97 -15.48 7.35
C ASN A 166 9.82 -14.45 8.12
N ALA A 167 9.86 -13.19 7.68
CA ALA A 167 10.53 -12.12 8.40
C ALA A 167 9.88 -11.84 9.77
N VAL A 168 8.54 -11.84 9.85
CA VAL A 168 7.82 -11.70 11.13
C VAL A 168 8.19 -12.85 12.08
N ARG A 169 8.12 -14.10 11.60
CA ARG A 169 8.51 -15.29 12.40
C ARG A 169 9.95 -15.20 12.89
N PHE A 170 10.88 -14.82 12.02
CA PHE A 170 12.29 -14.65 12.38
C PHE A 170 12.49 -13.63 13.51
N VAL A 171 11.86 -12.45 13.40
CA VAL A 171 12.02 -11.40 14.41
C VAL A 171 11.36 -11.81 15.73
N LYS A 172 10.12 -12.31 15.70
CA LYS A 172 9.43 -12.78 16.90
C LYS A 172 10.18 -13.91 17.61
N TYR A 173 10.74 -14.86 16.86
CA TYR A 173 11.59 -15.91 17.42
C TYR A 173 12.78 -15.33 18.17
N ASN A 174 13.46 -14.35 17.58
CA ASN A 174 14.63 -13.71 18.21
C ASN A 174 14.29 -12.77 19.36
N ILE A 175 13.06 -12.24 19.43
CA ILE A 175 12.53 -11.59 20.64
C ILE A 175 12.33 -12.62 21.76
N LEU A 176 11.70 -13.76 21.46
CA LEU A 176 11.47 -14.83 22.45
C LEU A 176 12.77 -15.40 23.03
N LEU A 177 13.83 -15.48 22.22
CA LEU A 177 15.17 -15.89 22.68
C LEU A 177 15.89 -14.82 23.51
N GLY A 178 15.41 -13.58 23.50
CA GLY A 178 16.05 -12.44 24.17
C GLY A 178 17.23 -11.86 23.38
N ASN A 179 17.32 -12.13 22.08
CA ASN A 179 18.33 -11.56 21.19
C ASN A 179 17.94 -10.17 20.69
N LEU A 180 16.64 -9.86 20.65
CA LEU A 180 16.08 -8.56 20.28
C LEU A 180 15.14 -8.06 21.38
N PRO A 181 15.10 -6.74 21.63
CA PRO A 181 14.01 -6.14 22.39
C PRO A 181 12.70 -6.22 21.58
N GLY A 182 11.57 -5.83 22.20
CA GLY A 182 10.26 -5.73 21.58
C GLY A 182 9.23 -6.65 22.22
N SER A 183 7.96 -6.42 21.87
CA SER A 183 6.87 -7.33 22.21
C SER A 183 6.46 -8.14 20.99
N VAL A 184 6.35 -9.47 21.14
CA VAL A 184 5.79 -10.35 20.10
C VAL A 184 4.28 -10.17 19.91
N ASP A 185 3.62 -9.51 20.87
CA ASP A 185 2.18 -9.30 20.90
C ASP A 185 1.76 -7.96 20.27
N TYR A 186 2.69 -7.05 19.96
CA TYR A 186 2.39 -5.69 19.48
C TYR A 186 3.08 -5.39 18.14
N PHE A 187 2.93 -6.31 17.20
CA PHE A 187 3.41 -6.13 15.82
C PHE A 187 2.37 -5.36 14.99
N VAL A 188 2.84 -4.36 14.24
CA VAL A 188 1.99 -3.53 13.37
C VAL A 188 2.54 -3.53 11.95
N SER A 189 1.74 -3.96 10.98
CA SER A 189 2.11 -3.83 9.56
C SER A 189 1.80 -2.44 9.01
N THR A 190 2.69 -1.96 8.15
CA THR A 190 2.49 -0.71 7.42
C THR A 190 3.16 -0.74 6.06
N GLY A 191 2.54 -0.06 5.08
CA GLY A 191 3.05 0.05 3.72
C GLY A 191 2.18 0.96 2.87
N GLY A 192 2.74 1.45 1.76
CA GLY A 192 2.01 2.25 0.76
C GLY A 192 1.79 1.51 -0.56
N SER A 193 0.65 1.73 -1.22
CA SER A 193 0.35 1.14 -2.54
C SER A 193 0.29 -0.40 -2.47
N GLY A 194 1.02 -1.10 -3.35
CA GLY A 194 1.25 -2.55 -3.24
C GLY A 194 1.89 -2.97 -1.89
N GLY A 195 2.69 -2.09 -1.26
CA GLY A 195 3.12 -2.30 0.13
C GLY A 195 1.94 -2.25 1.10
N GLY A 196 1.00 -1.32 0.91
CA GLY A 196 -0.24 -1.23 1.70
C GLY A 196 -1.13 -2.45 1.51
N ALA A 197 -1.22 -2.97 0.28
CA ALA A 197 -1.87 -4.25 0.00
C ALA A 197 -1.23 -5.38 0.81
N HIS A 198 0.10 -5.47 0.81
CA HIS A 198 0.83 -6.46 1.59
C HIS A 198 0.69 -6.25 3.11
N ALA A 199 0.59 -5.02 3.60
CA ALA A 199 0.33 -4.76 5.02
C ALA A 199 -1.04 -5.31 5.45
N ALA A 200 -2.07 -5.06 4.63
CA ALA A 200 -3.42 -5.57 4.83
C ALA A 200 -3.49 -7.10 4.71
N MET A 201 -2.88 -7.68 3.66
CA MET A 201 -2.82 -9.14 3.46
C MET A 201 -2.06 -9.85 4.58
N LEU A 202 -0.92 -9.29 5.03
CA LEU A 202 -0.15 -9.88 6.12
C LEU A 202 -0.97 -9.94 7.42
N ALA A 203 -1.72 -8.88 7.73
CA ALA A 203 -2.63 -8.87 8.87
C ALA A 203 -3.81 -9.84 8.68
N ALA A 204 -4.43 -9.83 7.49
CA ALA A 204 -5.58 -10.68 7.16
C ALA A 204 -5.25 -12.18 7.18
N THR A 205 -4.02 -12.57 6.84
CA THR A 205 -3.61 -13.98 6.66
C THR A 205 -2.87 -14.57 7.87
N SER A 206 -2.87 -13.85 8.99
CA SER A 206 -2.20 -14.21 10.25
C SER A 206 -2.46 -15.66 10.67
N ASN A 207 -1.41 -16.45 10.83
CA ASN A 207 -1.41 -17.88 11.19
C ASN A 207 -2.17 -18.81 10.25
N ASN A 208 -2.59 -18.38 9.06
CA ASN A 208 -3.40 -19.22 8.22
C ASN A 208 -2.57 -20.37 7.59
N PRO A 209 -3.03 -21.63 7.69
CA PRO A 209 -2.27 -22.81 7.24
C PRO A 209 -2.10 -22.91 5.71
N ASP A 210 -2.86 -22.14 4.91
CA ASP A 210 -2.70 -22.12 3.46
C ASP A 210 -1.29 -21.65 3.06
N PHE A 211 -0.60 -20.90 3.93
CA PHE A 211 0.77 -20.41 3.69
C PHE A 211 1.88 -21.35 4.21
N TYR A 212 1.55 -22.32 5.07
CA TYR A 212 2.56 -23.07 5.83
C TYR A 212 3.45 -23.95 4.94
N ASP A 213 2.91 -24.57 3.89
CA ASP A 213 3.72 -25.38 2.99
C ASP A 213 4.75 -24.53 2.22
N TYR A 214 4.43 -23.26 1.93
CA TYR A 214 5.38 -22.31 1.35
C TYR A 214 6.47 -21.92 2.35
N GLU A 215 6.11 -21.59 3.60
CA GLU A 215 7.05 -21.25 4.67
C GLU A 215 8.00 -22.43 4.98
N ILE A 216 7.46 -23.65 5.06
CA ILE A 216 8.24 -24.88 5.27
C ILE A 216 9.23 -25.10 4.11
N SER A 217 8.82 -24.85 2.86
CA SER A 217 9.69 -25.04 1.70
C SER A 217 10.93 -24.14 1.73
N GLN A 218 10.78 -22.93 2.29
CA GLN A 218 11.87 -21.96 2.47
C GLN A 218 12.71 -22.25 3.72
N GLY A 219 12.26 -23.13 4.62
CA GLY A 219 12.93 -23.37 5.89
C GLY A 219 12.74 -22.21 6.88
N ALA A 220 11.51 -21.72 6.98
CA ALA A 220 11.10 -20.75 7.98
C ALA A 220 11.17 -21.33 9.40
N VAL A 221 11.43 -20.47 10.39
CA VAL A 221 11.40 -20.86 11.80
C VAL A 221 9.96 -20.90 12.32
N GLY A 222 9.64 -21.91 13.13
CA GLY A 222 8.35 -22.03 13.82
C GLY A 222 7.17 -22.45 12.94
N VAL A 223 7.40 -23.07 11.78
CA VAL A 223 6.38 -23.80 11.02
C VAL A 223 6.99 -25.09 10.51
N TYR A 224 6.42 -26.22 10.94
CA TYR A 224 6.94 -27.55 10.64
C TYR A 224 5.81 -28.51 10.29
N LYS A 225 6.06 -29.49 9.42
CA LYS A 225 5.10 -30.54 9.11
C LYS A 225 5.29 -31.71 10.08
N ASN A 226 4.24 -32.25 10.66
CA ASN A 226 4.29 -33.47 11.47
C ASN A 226 4.30 -34.71 10.56
N SER A 227 4.73 -35.85 11.09
CA SER A 227 4.75 -37.12 10.32
C SER A 227 3.36 -37.61 9.87
N ASP A 228 2.30 -37.14 10.52
CA ASP A 228 0.91 -37.41 10.17
C ASP A 228 0.31 -36.41 9.17
N GLY A 229 1.09 -35.42 8.74
CA GLY A 229 0.69 -34.38 7.79
C GLY A 229 0.08 -33.12 8.42
N SER A 230 -0.15 -33.09 9.74
CA SER A 230 -0.56 -31.87 10.45
C SER A 230 0.60 -30.88 10.57
N TYR A 231 0.34 -29.64 11.00
CA TYR A 231 1.38 -28.63 11.21
C TYR A 231 1.69 -28.43 12.70
N SER A 232 2.90 -27.96 12.98
CA SER A 232 3.36 -27.48 14.29
C SER A 232 3.90 -26.07 14.12
N THR A 233 3.41 -25.15 14.95
CA THR A 233 3.77 -23.72 14.95
C THR A 233 4.65 -23.34 16.13
N THR A 234 5.39 -24.30 16.70
CA THR A 234 6.13 -24.10 17.96
C THR A 234 7.63 -24.08 17.76
N VAL A 235 8.32 -23.30 18.60
CA VAL A 235 9.78 -23.20 18.68
C VAL A 235 10.31 -23.58 20.06
N THR A 236 11.58 -23.99 20.14
CA THR A 236 12.24 -24.27 21.42
C THR A 236 12.81 -22.99 22.05
N VAL A 237 12.21 -22.51 23.14
CA VAL A 237 12.71 -21.37 23.92
C VAL A 237 13.01 -21.83 25.34
N ASN A 238 14.25 -21.65 25.79
CA ASN A 238 14.71 -22.09 27.12
C ASN A 238 14.41 -23.57 27.43
N GLY A 239 14.45 -24.43 26.40
CA GLY A 239 14.15 -25.87 26.50
C GLY A 239 12.66 -26.20 26.63
N GLN A 240 11.77 -25.24 26.37
CA GLN A 240 10.33 -25.42 26.34
C GLN A 240 9.76 -25.10 24.95
N GLU A 241 8.80 -25.89 24.50
CA GLU A 241 8.02 -25.60 23.29
C GLU A 241 7.14 -24.38 23.53
N THR A 242 7.27 -23.38 22.67
CA THR A 242 6.54 -22.10 22.73
C THR A 242 5.90 -21.85 21.37
N GLU A 243 4.62 -21.46 21.35
CA GLU A 243 3.96 -21.08 20.09
C GLU A 243 4.64 -19.87 19.46
N LEU A 244 4.84 -19.93 18.14
CA LEU A 244 5.33 -18.84 17.32
C LEU A 244 4.27 -18.51 16.27
N SER A 245 3.73 -17.31 16.38
CA SER A 245 2.69 -16.79 15.49
C SER A 245 3.27 -15.72 14.55
N ASP A 246 2.89 -15.74 13.28
CA ASP A 246 3.13 -14.63 12.33
C ASP A 246 1.99 -13.59 12.37
N GLY A 247 1.08 -13.69 13.34
CA GLY A 247 -0.07 -12.81 13.47
C GLY A 247 0.27 -11.39 13.91
N LEU A 248 -0.55 -10.43 13.48
CA LEU A 248 -0.33 -9.02 13.74
C LEU A 248 -1.36 -8.47 14.74
N TRP A 249 -0.93 -7.50 15.54
CA TRP A 249 -1.80 -6.79 16.48
C TRP A 249 -2.56 -5.66 15.80
N GLY A 250 -1.88 -4.95 14.89
CA GLY A 250 -2.46 -3.84 14.15
C GLY A 250 -2.02 -3.79 12.70
N CYS A 251 -2.76 -3.05 11.88
CA CYS A 251 -2.39 -2.75 10.50
C CYS A 251 -2.74 -1.29 10.18
N MET A 252 -1.79 -0.54 9.64
CA MET A 252 -2.03 0.77 9.04
C MET A 252 -1.58 0.76 7.58
N ALA A 253 -2.53 0.63 6.65
CA ALA A 253 -2.24 0.52 5.23
C ALA A 253 -2.54 1.84 4.51
N TYR A 254 -1.62 2.30 3.67
CA TYR A 254 -1.79 3.53 2.88
C TYR A 254 -2.09 3.16 1.43
N SER A 255 -3.23 3.60 0.89
CA SER A 255 -3.67 3.33 -0.49
C SER A 255 -3.52 1.86 -0.87
N ALA A 256 -4.11 0.97 -0.07
CA ALA A 256 -3.94 -0.47 -0.22
C ALA A 256 -4.54 -0.95 -1.57
N ILE A 257 -3.69 -1.42 -2.48
CA ILE A 257 -4.11 -1.93 -3.81
C ILE A 257 -4.60 -3.40 -3.68
N THR A 258 -5.65 -3.63 -2.88
CA THR A 258 -6.24 -4.94 -2.59
C THR A 258 -7.69 -4.76 -2.09
N SER A 259 -8.62 -5.71 -2.26
CA SER A 259 -8.46 -7.00 -2.92
C SER A 259 -8.41 -6.88 -4.45
N LEU A 260 -7.39 -7.51 -5.07
CA LEU A 260 -7.30 -7.58 -6.52
C LEU A 260 -8.45 -8.40 -7.12
N ALA A 261 -8.93 -9.42 -6.42
CA ALA A 261 -9.97 -10.35 -6.91
C ALA A 261 -11.32 -9.69 -7.27
N GLU A 262 -11.57 -8.47 -6.79
CA GLU A 262 -12.77 -7.69 -7.09
C GLU A 262 -12.45 -6.33 -7.74
N ALA A 263 -11.18 -6.03 -7.99
CA ALA A 263 -10.71 -4.68 -8.28
C ALA A 263 -11.19 -4.15 -9.65
N ASP A 264 -11.23 -4.98 -10.69
CA ASP A 264 -11.72 -4.55 -12.00
C ASP A 264 -13.21 -4.24 -11.99
N MET A 265 -14.02 -5.09 -11.35
CA MET A 265 -15.44 -4.85 -11.14
C MET A 265 -15.70 -3.59 -10.30
N ALA A 266 -15.00 -3.46 -9.15
CA ALA A 266 -15.19 -2.33 -8.24
C ALA A 266 -14.78 -0.98 -8.86
N LEU A 267 -13.72 -0.97 -9.66
CA LEU A 267 -13.26 0.22 -10.39
C LEU A 267 -14.21 0.56 -11.55
N ALA A 268 -14.64 -0.44 -12.32
CA ALA A 268 -15.62 -0.25 -13.38
C ALA A 268 -16.93 0.31 -12.82
N PHE A 269 -17.40 -0.22 -11.69
CA PHE A 269 -18.60 0.25 -11.01
C PHE A 269 -18.43 1.70 -10.51
N GLU A 270 -17.32 2.05 -9.86
CA GLU A 270 -17.05 3.44 -9.41
C GLU A 270 -17.05 4.43 -10.59
N TYR A 271 -16.47 4.04 -11.73
CA TYR A 271 -16.43 4.90 -12.91
C TYR A 271 -17.79 5.00 -13.60
N TYR A 272 -18.48 3.87 -13.75
CA TYR A 272 -19.78 3.80 -14.38
C TYR A 272 -20.88 4.44 -13.53
N LEU A 273 -20.68 4.60 -12.21
CA LEU A 273 -21.62 5.31 -11.35
C LEU A 273 -21.79 6.78 -11.73
N ASN A 274 -20.81 7.39 -12.43
CA ASN A 274 -20.94 8.74 -12.99
C ASN A 274 -21.43 8.68 -14.47
N PRO A 275 -22.68 9.10 -14.78
CA PRO A 275 -23.20 9.13 -16.14
C PRO A 275 -22.41 10.03 -17.11
N ASP A 276 -21.72 11.03 -16.58
CA ASP A 276 -20.94 12.01 -17.35
C ASP A 276 -19.47 11.58 -17.54
N TYR A 277 -19.04 10.43 -17.01
CA TYR A 277 -17.68 9.94 -17.20
C TYR A 277 -17.44 9.55 -18.66
N SER A 278 -16.31 10.03 -19.19
CA SER A 278 -15.91 9.78 -20.59
C SER A 278 -14.82 8.72 -20.63
N PHE A 279 -15.22 7.48 -20.90
CA PHE A 279 -14.28 6.40 -21.22
C PHE A 279 -13.52 6.69 -22.52
N ASN A 280 -12.34 6.07 -22.67
CA ASN A 280 -11.48 6.31 -23.84
C ASN A 280 -12.09 5.74 -25.12
N THR A 281 -12.82 4.63 -25.04
CA THR A 281 -13.48 3.98 -26.17
C THR A 281 -14.87 3.46 -25.82
N ASP A 282 -15.68 3.23 -26.85
CA ASP A 282 -17.00 2.61 -26.71
C ASP A 282 -16.89 1.18 -26.14
N TYR A 283 -15.81 0.45 -26.49
CA TYR A 283 -15.50 -0.84 -25.87
C TYR A 283 -15.31 -0.74 -24.35
N GLN A 284 -14.46 0.18 -23.89
CA GLN A 284 -14.20 0.37 -22.45
C GLN A 284 -15.46 0.79 -21.70
N LYS A 285 -16.27 1.67 -22.31
CA LYS A 285 -17.57 2.07 -21.75
C LYS A 285 -18.51 0.87 -21.61
N GLN A 286 -18.65 0.08 -22.66
CA GLN A 286 -19.57 -1.07 -22.67
C GLN A 286 -19.10 -2.17 -21.72
N LEU A 287 -17.78 -2.41 -21.63
CA LEU A 287 -17.21 -3.35 -20.68
C LEU A 287 -17.45 -2.88 -19.23
N ALA A 288 -17.27 -1.59 -18.94
CA ALA A 288 -17.53 -1.04 -17.62
C ALA A 288 -19.00 -1.17 -17.20
N GLU A 289 -19.95 -0.99 -18.13
CA GLU A 289 -21.38 -1.22 -17.88
C GLU A 289 -21.66 -2.66 -17.42
N TYR A 290 -21.08 -3.65 -18.12
CA TYR A 290 -21.27 -5.06 -17.78
C TYR A 290 -20.57 -5.44 -16.47
N LEU A 291 -19.34 -4.95 -16.25
CA LEU A 291 -18.62 -5.16 -14.99
C LEU A 291 -19.32 -4.47 -13.80
N ALA A 292 -19.97 -3.32 -14.00
CA ALA A 292 -20.76 -2.67 -12.98
C ALA A 292 -21.99 -3.52 -12.56
N ALA A 293 -22.65 -4.15 -13.54
CA ALA A 293 -23.73 -5.09 -13.26
C ALA A 293 -23.22 -6.34 -12.51
N GLU A 294 -22.07 -6.89 -12.93
CA GLU A 294 -21.42 -8.01 -12.24
C GLU A 294 -21.04 -7.64 -10.80
N TYR A 295 -20.53 -6.44 -10.55
CA TYR A 295 -20.19 -5.97 -9.21
C TYR A 295 -21.42 -5.92 -8.29
N MET A 296 -22.56 -5.42 -8.78
CA MET A 296 -23.82 -5.44 -8.05
C MET A 296 -24.22 -6.87 -7.70
N GLU A 297 -24.16 -7.81 -8.64
CA GLU A 297 -24.46 -9.22 -8.39
C GLU A 297 -23.51 -9.83 -7.35
N TYR A 298 -22.21 -9.55 -7.47
CA TYR A 298 -21.17 -9.99 -6.55
C TYR A 298 -21.45 -9.51 -5.12
N ILE A 299 -21.63 -8.19 -4.90
CA ILE A 299 -21.89 -7.63 -3.56
C ILE A 299 -23.17 -8.22 -2.95
N ASN A 300 -24.25 -8.31 -3.74
CA ASN A 300 -25.51 -8.88 -3.26
C ASN A 300 -25.38 -10.38 -2.92
N ALA A 301 -24.54 -11.13 -3.64
CA ALA A 301 -24.30 -12.55 -3.39
C ALA A 301 -23.50 -12.80 -2.10
N GLN A 302 -22.68 -11.84 -1.67
CA GLN A 302 -21.94 -11.92 -0.40
C GLN A 302 -22.88 -11.84 0.82
N ASN A 303 -24.11 -11.33 0.67
CA ASN A 303 -25.06 -11.09 1.77
C ASN A 303 -24.43 -10.29 2.92
N LEU A 304 -23.70 -9.23 2.57
CA LEU A 304 -23.04 -8.37 3.55
C LEU A 304 -24.07 -7.69 4.46
N SER A 305 -23.67 -7.45 5.69
CA SER A 305 -24.41 -6.63 6.65
C SER A 305 -23.42 -5.89 7.54
N VAL A 306 -23.88 -4.80 8.16
CA VAL A 306 -23.13 -4.08 9.19
C VAL A 306 -24.04 -3.78 10.38
N GLU A 307 -23.45 -3.78 11.58
CA GLU A 307 -24.07 -3.13 12.74
C GLU A 307 -23.87 -1.62 12.58
N GLU A 308 -24.95 -0.85 12.62
CA GLU A 308 -24.89 0.61 12.50
C GLU A 308 -23.99 1.24 13.58
N SER A 309 -23.99 0.68 14.79
CA SER A 309 -23.08 1.10 15.86
C SER A 309 -21.60 0.83 15.58
N GLY A 310 -21.29 -0.12 14.69
CA GLY A 310 -19.92 -0.45 14.29
C GLY A 310 -19.37 0.50 13.22
N VAL A 311 -20.23 0.94 12.29
CA VAL A 311 -19.86 1.93 11.26
C VAL A 311 -20.14 3.38 11.71
N GLY A 312 -20.97 3.58 12.74
CA GLY A 312 -21.28 4.90 13.29
C GLY A 312 -22.41 5.67 12.59
N PHE A 313 -23.17 5.03 11.70
CA PHE A 313 -24.20 5.68 10.87
C PHE A 313 -25.59 5.07 11.07
N ASP A 314 -26.61 5.92 11.13
CA ASP A 314 -28.03 5.53 11.02
C ASP A 314 -28.38 5.37 9.53
N LEU A 315 -28.17 4.16 8.99
CA LEU A 315 -28.36 3.86 7.57
C LEU A 315 -29.83 3.68 7.23
N ASN A 316 -30.65 3.25 8.19
CA ASN A 316 -32.08 3.00 7.96
C ASN A 316 -32.96 4.24 8.26
N GLY A 317 -32.42 5.26 8.92
CA GLY A 317 -33.03 6.56 9.16
C GLY A 317 -34.09 6.57 10.27
N ASP A 318 -34.05 5.63 11.22
CA ASP A 318 -35.03 5.53 12.29
C ASP A 318 -34.68 6.35 13.55
N GLY A 319 -33.47 6.92 13.59
CA GLY A 319 -33.00 7.85 14.60
C GLY A 319 -32.11 7.23 15.68
N ASP A 320 -31.65 6.00 15.52
CA ASP A 320 -30.58 5.41 16.33
C ASP A 320 -29.58 4.59 15.49
N THR A 321 -28.66 3.88 16.14
CA THR A 321 -27.61 3.07 15.47
C THR A 321 -27.58 1.64 16.00
N SER A 322 -28.75 1.13 16.44
CA SER A 322 -28.85 -0.17 17.10
C SER A 322 -29.19 -1.33 16.18
N ASP A 323 -29.38 -1.07 14.88
CA ASP A 323 -29.77 -2.08 13.90
C ASP A 323 -28.57 -2.73 13.19
N THR A 324 -28.83 -3.96 12.74
CA THR A 324 -28.03 -4.64 11.73
C THR A 324 -28.66 -4.41 10.37
N VAL A 325 -27.97 -3.72 9.47
CA VAL A 325 -28.48 -3.39 8.13
C VAL A 325 -27.84 -4.30 7.10
N ALA A 326 -28.68 -4.96 6.29
CA ALA A 326 -28.20 -5.69 5.11
C ALA A 326 -27.75 -4.70 4.04
N LEU A 327 -26.57 -4.93 3.48
CA LEU A 327 -25.97 -4.09 2.46
C LEU A 327 -26.29 -4.67 1.08
N THR A 328 -27.04 -3.92 0.28
CA THR A 328 -27.41 -4.31 -1.08
C THR A 328 -27.21 -3.17 -2.06
N ILE A 329 -26.88 -3.53 -3.29
CA ILE A 329 -26.94 -2.63 -4.44
C ILE A 329 -28.21 -2.97 -5.25
N GLU A 330 -29.02 -1.96 -5.50
CA GLU A 330 -30.27 -2.03 -6.25
C GLU A 330 -30.17 -1.22 -7.55
N TYR A 331 -31.11 -1.48 -8.47
CA TYR A 331 -31.10 -0.88 -9.80
C TYR A 331 -32.49 -0.37 -10.24
N ASP A 332 -32.59 0.91 -10.55
CA ASP A 332 -33.73 1.59 -11.19
C ASP A 332 -33.22 2.78 -12.03
N GLU A 333 -32.98 2.53 -13.31
CA GLU A 333 -32.55 3.53 -14.30
C GLU A 333 -33.43 4.79 -14.32
N SER A 334 -34.74 4.65 -14.06
CA SER A 334 -35.67 5.76 -14.14
C SER A 334 -35.72 6.62 -12.88
N GLY A 335 -35.53 5.98 -11.72
CA GLY A 335 -35.50 6.63 -10.41
C GLY A 335 -34.15 7.27 -10.09
N HIS A 336 -33.06 6.74 -10.62
CA HIS A 336 -31.68 7.07 -10.25
C HIS A 336 -30.79 7.31 -11.49
N ALA A 337 -31.31 8.05 -12.47
CA ALA A 337 -30.58 8.32 -13.72
C ALA A 337 -29.26 9.10 -13.53
N ASP A 338 -29.12 9.82 -12.42
CA ASP A 338 -27.91 10.55 -12.02
C ASP A 338 -26.78 9.63 -11.51
N THR A 339 -27.06 8.35 -11.31
CA THR A 339 -26.09 7.31 -10.93
C THR A 339 -26.16 6.08 -11.84
N ASN A 340 -26.58 6.27 -13.09
CA ASN A 340 -26.82 5.21 -14.08
C ASN A 340 -27.77 4.09 -13.58
N GLY A 341 -28.66 4.43 -12.65
CA GLY A 341 -29.68 3.54 -12.09
C GLY A 341 -29.30 2.88 -10.77
N TYR A 342 -28.05 2.99 -10.28
CA TYR A 342 -27.62 2.28 -9.08
C TYR A 342 -27.90 3.06 -7.79
N TYR A 343 -28.43 2.37 -6.78
CA TYR A 343 -28.72 2.88 -5.43
C TYR A 343 -28.72 1.74 -4.41
N GLY A 344 -29.04 2.01 -3.13
CA GLY A 344 -29.23 0.97 -2.11
C GLY A 344 -28.31 1.14 -0.91
N THR A 345 -28.54 0.35 0.14
CA THR A 345 -27.90 0.51 1.46
C THR A 345 -26.38 0.38 1.44
N TYR A 346 -25.81 -0.40 0.51
CA TYR A 346 -24.35 -0.45 0.32
C TYR A 346 -23.80 0.90 -0.17
N LEU A 347 -24.52 1.56 -1.07
CA LEU A 347 -24.17 2.88 -1.59
C LEU A 347 -24.48 4.01 -0.59
N ASP A 348 -25.47 3.82 0.27
CA ASP A 348 -25.75 4.73 1.39
C ASP A 348 -24.61 4.72 2.41
N LEU A 349 -24.09 3.53 2.77
CA LEU A 349 -22.89 3.41 3.62
C LEU A 349 -21.67 4.06 2.96
N TYR A 350 -21.43 3.78 1.67
CA TYR A 350 -20.35 4.43 0.92
C TYR A 350 -20.44 5.96 0.97
N LEU A 351 -21.63 6.52 0.77
CA LEU A 351 -21.84 7.96 0.81
C LEU A 351 -21.61 8.52 2.23
N ALA A 352 -22.09 7.83 3.27
CA ALA A 352 -21.91 8.24 4.65
C ALA A 352 -20.42 8.29 5.05
N GLU A 353 -19.64 7.27 4.68
CA GLU A 353 -18.18 7.26 4.89
C GLU A 353 -17.47 8.40 4.14
N PHE A 354 -17.94 8.73 2.92
CA PHE A 354 -17.36 9.79 2.11
C PHE A 354 -17.64 11.19 2.67
N GLU A 355 -18.87 11.39 3.16
CA GLU A 355 -19.27 12.61 3.86
C GLU A 355 -18.53 12.76 5.18
N GLN A 356 -18.44 11.70 5.99
CA GLN A 356 -17.75 11.68 7.27
C GLN A 356 -16.26 11.98 7.09
N SER A 357 -15.60 11.34 6.12
CA SER A 357 -14.20 11.63 5.79
C SER A 357 -13.95 13.10 5.42
N LEU A 358 -14.89 13.77 4.73
CA LEU A 358 -14.80 15.20 4.43
C LEU A 358 -15.00 16.05 5.69
N GLN A 359 -15.99 15.70 6.51
CA GLN A 359 -16.28 16.40 7.75
C GLN A 359 -15.06 16.33 8.70
N ASP A 360 -14.48 15.15 8.89
CA ASP A 360 -13.29 14.95 9.71
C ASP A 360 -12.07 15.70 9.18
N TYR A 361 -11.91 15.78 7.86
CA TYR A 361 -10.85 16.58 7.27
C TYR A 361 -11.03 18.07 7.57
N ILE A 362 -12.25 18.58 7.43
CA ILE A 362 -12.59 19.99 7.67
C ILE A 362 -12.42 20.35 9.16
N ASP A 363 -12.86 19.49 10.06
CA ASP A 363 -12.71 19.67 11.51
C ASP A 363 -11.22 19.70 11.91
N ARG A 364 -10.36 18.99 11.16
CA ARG A 364 -8.91 19.01 11.35
C ARG A 364 -8.21 20.22 10.74
N LEU A 365 -8.88 21.10 9.99
CA LEU A 365 -8.25 22.31 9.43
C LEU A 365 -7.73 23.29 10.51
N ALA A 366 -8.24 23.19 11.74
CA ALA A 366 -7.71 23.97 12.87
C ALA A 366 -6.23 23.65 13.17
N TYR A 367 -5.76 22.45 12.81
CA TYR A 367 -4.36 22.00 12.92
C TYR A 367 -3.50 22.37 11.72
N ALA A 368 -4.04 23.08 10.73
CA ALA A 368 -3.27 23.50 9.57
C ALA A 368 -2.16 24.48 9.98
N GLU A 369 -0.92 24.17 9.61
CA GLU A 369 0.26 25.00 9.87
C GLU A 369 0.81 25.60 8.56
N ASP A 370 1.09 26.90 8.59
CA ASP A 370 1.64 27.68 7.46
C ASP A 370 0.79 27.66 6.17
N TRP A 371 -0.48 27.28 6.26
CA TRP A 371 -1.40 27.39 5.13
C TRP A 371 -1.65 28.86 4.80
N THR A 372 -1.82 29.16 3.51
CA THR A 372 -2.22 30.50 3.10
C THR A 372 -3.69 30.53 2.81
N TRP A 373 -4.44 31.37 3.53
CA TRP A 373 -5.87 31.54 3.38
C TRP A 373 -6.17 32.81 2.57
N PHE A 374 -7.19 32.74 1.73
CA PHE A 374 -7.60 33.83 0.83
C PHE A 374 -9.07 34.20 1.07
N SER A 375 -9.41 35.46 0.81
CA SER A 375 -10.81 35.89 0.68
C SER A 375 -11.42 35.43 -0.63
N SER A 376 -12.75 35.56 -0.76
CA SER A 376 -13.52 35.17 -1.95
C SER A 376 -13.13 35.88 -3.25
N ASP A 377 -12.39 36.99 -3.16
CA ASP A 377 -11.86 37.72 -4.32
C ASP A 377 -10.41 37.31 -4.68
N GLY A 378 -9.84 36.32 -3.99
CA GLY A 378 -8.50 35.80 -4.19
C GLY A 378 -7.39 36.61 -3.50
N THR A 379 -7.73 37.54 -2.59
CA THR A 379 -6.73 38.29 -1.82
C THR A 379 -6.27 37.47 -0.61
N ALA A 380 -4.96 37.36 -0.38
CA ALA A 380 -4.43 36.71 0.83
C ALA A 380 -4.89 37.46 2.09
N LEU A 381 -5.41 36.73 3.08
CA LEU A 381 -5.82 37.28 4.36
C LEU A 381 -4.62 37.84 5.15
N THR A 382 -4.85 38.83 6.00
CA THR A 382 -3.84 39.31 6.95
C THR A 382 -3.69 38.37 8.15
N ASP A 383 -2.57 38.43 8.86
CA ASP A 383 -2.36 37.65 10.10
C ASP A 383 -3.49 37.84 11.11
N SER A 384 -3.99 39.08 11.24
CA SER A 384 -5.11 39.38 12.14
C SER A 384 -6.45 38.78 11.69
N GLU A 385 -6.63 38.57 10.39
CA GLU A 385 -7.82 37.91 9.85
C GLU A 385 -7.72 36.39 10.03
N VAL A 386 -6.55 35.79 9.74
CA VAL A 386 -6.32 34.34 9.97
C VAL A 386 -6.44 33.98 11.45
N ALA A 387 -5.86 34.77 12.34
CA ALA A 387 -6.00 34.58 13.79
C ALA A 387 -7.45 34.72 14.30
N ALA A 388 -8.34 35.33 13.51
CA ALA A 388 -9.75 35.49 13.83
C ALA A 388 -10.66 34.46 13.15
N MET A 389 -10.13 33.63 12.23
CA MET A 389 -10.91 32.61 11.54
C MET A 389 -11.45 31.58 12.54
N THR A 390 -12.75 31.35 12.43
CA THR A 390 -13.43 30.22 13.05
C THR A 390 -13.23 28.96 12.22
N ASP A 391 -13.61 27.80 12.76
CA ASP A 391 -13.57 26.55 12.00
C ASP A 391 -14.52 26.59 10.80
N ALA A 392 -15.66 27.29 10.94
CA ALA A 392 -16.58 27.53 9.83
C ALA A 392 -15.95 28.39 8.71
N ASP A 393 -15.14 29.39 9.05
CA ASP A 393 -14.44 30.21 8.04
C ASP A 393 -13.37 29.38 7.31
N ARG A 394 -12.65 28.49 8.02
CA ARG A 394 -11.66 27.58 7.41
C ARG A 394 -12.33 26.55 6.50
N ALA A 395 -13.44 25.98 6.95
CA ALA A 395 -14.27 25.07 6.18
C ALA A 395 -14.76 25.72 4.88
N GLU A 396 -15.34 26.92 4.96
CA GLU A 396 -15.81 27.66 3.79
C GLU A 396 -14.66 27.95 2.82
N ALA A 397 -13.52 28.42 3.32
CA ALA A 397 -12.34 28.65 2.49
C ALA A 397 -11.82 27.37 1.83
N PHE A 398 -11.82 26.24 2.54
CA PHE A 398 -11.42 24.95 2.00
C PHE A 398 -12.36 24.47 0.88
N ILE A 399 -13.66 24.49 1.12
CA ILE A 399 -14.68 24.07 0.15
C ILE A 399 -14.62 24.91 -1.14
N ASN A 400 -14.36 26.21 -1.03
CA ASN A 400 -14.27 27.08 -2.21
C ASN A 400 -12.87 27.11 -2.85
N GLY A 401 -11.90 26.32 -2.36
CA GLY A 401 -10.54 26.29 -2.87
C GLY A 401 -9.71 27.55 -2.55
N TRP A 402 -10.12 28.38 -1.59
CA TRP A 402 -9.50 29.64 -1.21
C TRP A 402 -8.31 29.45 -0.25
N TYR A 403 -7.42 28.52 -0.59
CA TYR A 403 -6.24 28.23 0.21
C TYR A 403 -5.06 27.75 -0.66
N VAL A 404 -3.88 27.73 -0.04
CA VAL A 404 -2.67 27.03 -0.51
C VAL A 404 -2.06 26.32 0.70
N LYS A 405 -1.66 25.05 0.55
CA LYS A 405 -1.01 24.29 1.62
C LYS A 405 0.35 24.91 2.00
N GLY A 406 0.65 24.92 3.30
CA GLY A 406 1.99 25.24 3.80
C GLY A 406 3.01 24.15 3.46
N SER A 407 4.29 24.51 3.45
CA SER A 407 5.41 23.59 3.18
C SER A 407 5.87 22.79 4.40
N THR A 408 5.37 23.11 5.59
CA THR A 408 5.82 22.55 6.89
C THR A 408 5.14 21.25 7.29
N GLY A 409 4.06 20.85 6.59
CA GLY A 409 3.48 19.51 6.70
C GLY A 409 4.19 18.44 5.87
N SER A 410 5.24 18.78 5.11
CA SER A 410 6.12 17.80 4.46
C SER A 410 7.26 17.35 5.37
N SER A 411 7.01 17.23 6.68
CA SER A 411 7.96 16.57 7.57
C SER A 411 8.16 15.15 7.05
N SER A 412 9.39 14.87 6.67
CA SER A 412 9.94 13.63 6.17
C SER A 412 9.79 12.48 7.18
N GLY A 413 8.55 12.03 7.38
CA GLY A 413 8.17 10.71 7.87
C GLY A 413 7.57 9.84 6.77
N GLY A 414 7.57 10.32 5.51
CA GLY A 414 7.34 9.46 4.36
C GLY A 414 8.27 8.26 4.44
N MET A 415 7.76 7.08 4.08
CA MET A 415 8.51 5.84 4.01
C MET A 415 9.76 6.02 3.13
N ASP A 416 10.84 6.52 3.73
CA ASP A 416 12.13 6.72 3.09
C ASP A 416 12.82 5.34 3.07
N GLY A 417 12.29 4.49 2.19
CA GLY A 417 12.70 3.11 1.92
C GLY A 417 12.34 2.62 0.52
N GLY A 418 11.66 3.43 -0.31
CA GLY A 418 11.37 3.10 -1.71
C GLY A 418 12.39 3.72 -2.67
N PRO A 419 13.08 2.94 -3.53
CA PRO A 419 13.99 3.52 -4.51
C PRO A 419 13.19 4.21 -5.65
N GLY A 420 13.20 5.53 -5.63
CA GLY A 420 13.19 6.36 -6.85
C GLY A 420 11.88 6.49 -7.63
N SER A 421 10.91 7.24 -7.07
CA SER A 421 9.91 7.94 -7.88
C SER A 421 10.39 9.38 -8.09
N GLY A 422 10.77 9.72 -9.32
CA GLY A 422 11.12 11.10 -9.69
C GLY A 422 9.94 12.05 -9.45
N PRO A 423 10.19 13.36 -9.23
CA PRO A 423 9.14 14.29 -8.83
C PRO A 423 8.15 14.51 -9.98
N GLY A 424 6.94 13.98 -9.83
CA GLY A 424 5.77 14.35 -10.62
C GLY A 424 5.35 15.77 -10.24
N GLY A 425 5.80 16.76 -11.00
CA GLY A 425 5.29 18.12 -10.92
C GLY A 425 3.83 18.19 -11.37
N PRO A 426 3.04 19.16 -10.88
CA PRO A 426 1.62 19.28 -11.21
C PRO A 426 1.45 19.51 -12.73
N SER A 427 0.63 18.68 -13.37
CA SER A 427 0.29 18.85 -14.77
C SER A 427 -0.70 20.01 -14.94
N GLU A 428 -0.19 21.19 -15.30
CA GLU A 428 -1.01 22.27 -15.85
C GLU A 428 -1.60 21.85 -17.21
N ARG A 429 -2.89 21.49 -17.25
CA ARG A 429 -3.64 21.43 -18.52
C ARG A 429 -4.28 22.79 -18.80
N GLY A 430 -3.58 23.58 -19.61
CA GLY A 430 -4.11 24.84 -20.16
C GLY A 430 -5.31 24.61 -21.06
N LYS A 431 -6.40 25.36 -20.81
CA LYS A 431 -7.59 25.38 -21.67
C LYS A 431 -7.27 25.97 -23.05
N GLY A 432 -7.63 25.23 -24.09
CA GLY A 432 -7.61 25.71 -25.47
C GLY A 432 -8.74 26.71 -25.78
N GLY A 433 -8.41 27.73 -26.57
CA GLY A 433 -9.34 28.63 -27.25
C GLY A 433 -8.62 29.44 -28.35
N PRO A 434 -9.26 29.76 -29.49
CA PRO A 434 -8.60 29.64 -30.80
C PRO A 434 -8.21 30.96 -31.48
N GLY A 435 -7.23 30.86 -32.38
CA GLY A 435 -7.22 31.61 -33.64
C GLY A 435 -6.18 32.73 -33.81
N GLY A 436 -5.46 32.69 -34.94
CA GLY A 436 -4.82 33.87 -35.53
C GLY A 436 -3.37 33.66 -35.95
N GLY A 437 -3.14 33.27 -37.20
CA GLY A 437 -1.81 33.11 -37.76
C GLY A 437 -1.07 34.42 -38.04
N SER A 438 0.25 34.34 -38.24
CA SER A 438 0.96 34.92 -39.39
C SER A 438 2.48 34.73 -39.26
N THR A 439 3.03 34.06 -40.27
CA THR A 439 4.35 34.17 -40.91
C THR A 439 5.44 35.10 -40.34
N GLY A 440 6.69 34.61 -40.31
CA GLY A 440 7.87 35.47 -40.48
C GLY A 440 9.19 34.88 -39.95
N ALA A 441 9.91 34.13 -40.78
CA ALA A 441 11.34 33.86 -40.62
C ALA A 441 12.18 35.06 -41.14
N PRO A 442 13.53 34.97 -41.17
CA PRO A 442 14.50 34.89 -40.07
C PRO A 442 15.61 35.97 -40.25
N SER A 443 16.64 36.01 -39.38
CA SER A 443 18.07 36.04 -39.80
C SER A 443 19.07 36.60 -38.77
N GLU A 444 20.24 35.96 -38.77
CA GLU A 444 21.62 36.49 -38.66
C GLU A 444 22.48 36.14 -37.43
N MET A 445 23.53 35.38 -37.77
CA MET A 445 24.79 35.14 -37.08
C MET A 445 25.53 36.44 -36.71
N ARG A 446 26.33 36.40 -35.63
CA ARG A 446 27.80 36.63 -35.67
C ARG A 446 28.46 36.58 -34.29
N GLY A 447 29.55 35.82 -34.20
CA GLY A 447 30.82 36.29 -33.63
C GLY A 447 31.20 35.84 -32.21
N GLY A 448 32.08 34.84 -32.09
CA GLY A 448 33.08 34.78 -30.99
C GLY A 448 34.27 35.73 -31.29
N PRO A 449 35.48 35.56 -30.70
CA PRO A 449 35.93 34.57 -29.69
C PRO A 449 36.90 35.14 -28.61
N GLY A 450 37.42 34.32 -27.67
CA GLY A 450 38.80 34.49 -27.18
C GLY A 450 39.18 34.06 -25.74
N GLY A 451 40.23 33.21 -25.66
CA GLY A 451 41.20 33.03 -24.53
C GLY A 451 40.92 31.81 -23.65
N GLY A 452 41.71 30.70 -23.62
CA GLY A 452 43.15 30.54 -23.32
C GLY A 452 43.30 30.25 -21.80
N SER A 453 44.01 29.27 -21.22
CA SER A 453 45.17 28.46 -21.64
C SER A 453 45.50 27.41 -20.54
N THR A 454 45.81 26.17 -20.95
CA THR A 454 46.89 25.25 -20.49
C THR A 454 47.09 24.80 -19.03
N GLY A 455 47.22 23.47 -18.84
CA GLY A 455 48.08 22.85 -17.82
C GLY A 455 48.00 21.31 -17.76
N ALA A 456 48.98 20.60 -18.32
CA ALA A 456 49.29 19.17 -18.09
C ALA A 456 50.78 19.08 -17.66
N PRO A 457 51.27 18.03 -16.95
CA PRO A 457 51.55 16.73 -17.60
C PRO A 457 51.43 15.46 -16.71
N SER A 458 51.74 14.33 -17.35
CA SER A 458 51.50 12.91 -17.11
C SER A 458 52.48 12.14 -16.20
N LYS A 459 52.10 10.92 -15.74
CA LYS A 459 52.76 9.63 -16.09
C LYS A 459 52.18 8.35 -15.42
N MET A 460 51.85 7.36 -16.27
CA MET A 460 52.05 5.88 -16.27
C MET A 460 51.82 5.02 -15.00
N GLY A 461 51.22 3.82 -15.06
CA GLY A 461 50.77 3.03 -16.22
C GLY A 461 50.30 1.60 -15.88
N GLY A 462 49.88 0.86 -16.91
CA GLY A 462 49.78 -0.61 -16.93
C GLY A 462 48.38 -1.23 -17.08
N GLY A 463 47.89 -1.41 -18.32
CA GLY A 463 46.92 -2.47 -18.67
C GLY A 463 47.62 -3.83 -18.87
N PRO A 464 46.98 -4.91 -19.36
CA PRO A 464 45.80 -5.00 -20.26
C PRO A 464 44.68 -5.95 -19.72
N GLY A 465 43.48 -6.15 -20.28
CA GLY A 465 42.82 -5.71 -21.50
C GLY A 465 41.78 -6.75 -21.97
N GLY A 466 40.64 -6.28 -22.51
CA GLY A 466 39.73 -7.00 -23.42
C GLY A 466 38.39 -7.43 -22.81
N SER A 467 37.21 -7.20 -23.40
CA SER A 467 36.77 -6.42 -24.56
C SER A 467 35.23 -6.45 -24.57
N SER A 468 34.54 -5.31 -24.66
CA SER A 468 33.15 -5.24 -25.13
C SER A 468 33.07 -4.31 -26.34
N THR A 469 32.45 -4.82 -27.40
CA THR A 469 32.02 -4.12 -28.61
C THR A 469 30.59 -4.63 -28.81
N GLY A 470 29.54 -3.81 -28.81
CA GLY A 470 29.28 -2.76 -29.79
C GLY A 470 28.11 -3.24 -30.65
N ALA A 471 26.99 -2.49 -30.60
CA ALA A 471 25.69 -2.76 -31.24
C ALA A 471 25.75 -2.97 -32.77
N PRO A 472 24.61 -3.30 -33.42
CA PRO A 472 23.92 -2.19 -34.11
C PRO A 472 22.38 -2.26 -34.15
N SER A 473 21.79 -1.08 -34.31
CA SER A 473 20.44 -0.81 -34.82
C SER A 473 20.34 -1.09 -36.32
N GLU A 474 19.19 -1.56 -36.80
CA GLU A 474 18.74 -1.31 -38.17
C GLU A 474 17.24 -0.99 -38.20
N SER A 475 16.91 0.03 -39.00
CA SER A 475 15.59 0.42 -39.44
C SER A 475 15.54 0.23 -40.96
N ASP A 476 14.55 -0.47 -41.51
CA ASP A 476 13.87 -0.02 -42.73
C ASP A 476 12.52 -0.72 -42.97
N THR A 477 11.74 -0.07 -43.82
CA THR A 477 10.29 0.00 -43.94
C THR A 477 9.67 -0.93 -45.00
N SER A 478 8.44 -1.42 -44.79
CA SER A 478 7.38 -1.50 -45.83
C SER A 478 6.01 -1.91 -45.24
N SER A 479 4.94 -1.29 -45.77
CA SER A 479 3.57 -1.29 -45.26
C SER A 479 2.76 -2.55 -45.54
N THR A 480 1.96 -2.99 -44.56
CA THR A 480 0.53 -3.36 -44.69
C THR A 480 -0.11 -3.23 -43.31
N GLY A 481 -1.33 -2.67 -43.25
CA GLY A 481 -1.96 -2.21 -42.02
C GLY A 481 -2.03 -3.25 -40.90
N LYS A 482 -1.51 -2.88 -39.74
CA LYS A 482 -1.88 -3.45 -38.45
C LYS A 482 -2.74 -2.41 -37.74
N VAL A 483 -3.89 -2.86 -37.29
CA VAL A 483 -4.99 -2.07 -36.72
C VAL A 483 -4.59 -1.66 -35.29
N GLY A 484 -4.93 -0.45 -34.89
CA GLY A 484 -4.57 0.09 -33.57
C GLY A 484 -5.49 -0.48 -32.49
N THR A 485 -4.92 -0.78 -31.33
CA THR A 485 -5.67 -1.07 -30.11
C THR A 485 -6.34 0.21 -29.57
N PRO A 486 -7.44 0.10 -28.81
CA PRO A 486 -8.00 1.19 -28.01
C PRO A 486 -6.90 1.92 -27.23
N ASP A 487 -6.74 3.22 -27.48
CA ASP A 487 -5.71 4.09 -26.90
C ASP A 487 -5.58 3.87 -25.38
N SER A 488 -4.42 3.36 -24.95
CA SER A 488 -4.06 3.06 -23.57
C SER A 488 -3.99 4.36 -22.75
N GLY A 489 -5.05 4.65 -21.99
CA GLY A 489 -4.97 5.52 -20.80
C GLY A 489 -3.92 4.94 -19.85
N THR A 490 -3.24 5.78 -19.07
CA THR A 490 -1.95 5.50 -18.42
C THR A 490 -1.97 4.33 -17.42
N THR A 491 -2.01 3.10 -17.91
CA THR A 491 -1.53 1.89 -17.25
C THR A 491 -0.03 1.88 -17.49
N GLN A 492 0.78 1.83 -16.43
CA GLN A 492 2.23 1.73 -16.59
C GLN A 492 2.53 0.36 -17.22
N SER A 493 2.72 0.31 -18.53
CA SER A 493 3.25 -0.87 -19.22
C SER A 493 4.61 -1.23 -18.61
N SER A 494 4.77 -2.44 -18.06
CA SER A 494 6.08 -2.96 -17.67
C SER A 494 6.95 -3.12 -18.92
N SER A 495 8.21 -2.73 -18.85
CA SER A 495 9.21 -2.98 -19.91
C SER A 495 9.75 -4.43 -19.90
N GLY A 496 8.90 -5.41 -19.58
CA GLY A 496 9.21 -6.84 -19.54
C GLY A 496 9.55 -7.40 -20.91
N LYS A 497 10.46 -8.38 -20.97
CA LYS A 497 10.92 -9.01 -22.20
C LYS A 497 10.01 -10.20 -22.50
N SER A 498 9.03 -10.00 -23.40
CA SER A 498 7.94 -10.95 -23.79
C SER A 498 6.78 -10.92 -22.77
N ASP A 499 5.51 -10.67 -23.07
CA ASP A 499 4.72 -10.57 -24.31
C ASP A 499 3.71 -9.40 -24.19
N SER A 500 3.59 -8.58 -25.23
CA SER A 500 2.32 -7.93 -25.63
C SER A 500 2.41 -7.51 -27.10
N GLU A 501 2.07 -8.45 -27.98
CA GLU A 501 1.81 -8.16 -29.39
C GLU A 501 0.29 -8.08 -29.57
N ASN A 502 -0.27 -6.87 -29.41
CA ASN A 502 -1.67 -6.47 -29.65
C ASN A 502 -2.50 -7.49 -30.44
N TYR A 503 -3.44 -8.14 -29.75
CA TYR A 503 -4.35 -9.14 -30.31
C TYR A 503 -4.97 -8.67 -31.64
N ASP A 504 -4.95 -9.53 -32.67
CA ASP A 504 -5.51 -9.20 -34.00
C ASP A 504 -7.05 -9.22 -33.98
N SER A 505 -7.67 -9.78 -32.95
CA SER A 505 -9.14 -9.87 -32.78
C SER A 505 -9.56 -10.10 -31.32
N PHE A 506 -10.84 -9.80 -31.03
CA PHE A 506 -11.45 -10.11 -29.73
C PHE A 506 -11.39 -11.61 -29.39
N ASP A 507 -11.61 -12.49 -30.37
CA ASP A 507 -11.54 -13.95 -30.17
C ASP A 507 -10.13 -14.41 -29.72
N GLU A 508 -9.08 -13.74 -30.19
CA GLU A 508 -7.70 -14.05 -29.81
C GLU A 508 -7.41 -13.60 -28.37
N MET A 509 -7.85 -12.38 -28.02
CA MET A 509 -7.76 -11.87 -26.65
C MET A 509 -8.54 -12.77 -25.68
N LEU A 510 -9.79 -13.09 -26.00
CA LEU A 510 -10.64 -13.94 -25.16
C LEU A 510 -10.00 -15.33 -24.95
N ALA A 511 -9.42 -15.92 -26.00
CA ALA A 511 -8.73 -17.20 -25.89
C ALA A 511 -7.50 -17.15 -24.97
N ALA A 512 -6.81 -16.02 -24.90
CA ALA A 512 -5.70 -15.82 -23.97
C ALA A 512 -6.19 -15.74 -22.52
N TYR A 513 -7.21 -14.91 -22.23
CA TYR A 513 -7.86 -14.86 -20.91
C TYR A 513 -8.31 -16.26 -20.45
N GLN A 514 -8.98 -17.00 -21.33
CA GLN A 514 -9.44 -18.37 -21.03
C GLN A 514 -8.29 -19.33 -20.70
N ALA A 515 -7.18 -19.25 -21.44
CA ALA A 515 -6.03 -20.13 -21.23
C ALA A 515 -5.31 -19.81 -19.91
N ASP A 516 -5.04 -18.53 -19.67
CA ASP A 516 -4.34 -18.05 -18.48
C ASP A 516 -5.14 -18.33 -17.20
N ILE A 517 -6.43 -17.96 -17.18
CA ILE A 517 -7.30 -18.18 -16.02
C ILE A 517 -7.50 -19.67 -15.75
N ALA A 518 -7.61 -20.51 -16.79
CA ALA A 518 -7.66 -21.96 -16.59
C ALA A 518 -6.38 -22.52 -15.95
N GLU A 519 -5.22 -21.94 -16.24
CA GLU A 519 -3.95 -22.32 -15.59
C GLU A 519 -3.92 -21.85 -14.14
N VAL A 520 -4.34 -20.61 -13.85
CA VAL A 520 -4.45 -20.09 -12.48
C VAL A 520 -5.42 -20.93 -11.63
N GLN A 521 -6.59 -21.28 -12.18
CA GLN A 521 -7.61 -22.11 -11.52
C GLN A 521 -7.19 -23.57 -11.32
N ALA A 522 -6.23 -24.07 -12.10
CA ALA A 522 -5.69 -25.42 -11.90
C ALA A 522 -4.91 -25.54 -10.58
N GLY A 523 -4.51 -24.40 -10.01
CA GLY A 523 -3.78 -24.30 -8.77
C GLY A 523 -2.28 -24.53 -8.93
N ASP A 524 -1.53 -24.12 -7.92
CA ASP A 524 -0.09 -24.22 -7.89
C ASP A 524 0.40 -25.61 -7.43
N ALA A 525 1.69 -25.73 -7.09
CA ALA A 525 2.29 -26.99 -6.64
C ALA A 525 1.67 -27.54 -5.34
N TYR A 526 0.99 -26.71 -4.55
CA TYR A 526 0.29 -27.10 -3.32
C TYR A 526 -1.22 -27.24 -3.54
N GLY A 527 -1.71 -26.96 -4.74
CA GLY A 527 -3.12 -27.05 -5.13
C GLY A 527 -3.92 -25.80 -4.77
N ASN A 528 -3.25 -24.70 -4.44
CA ASN A 528 -3.90 -23.44 -4.10
C ASN A 528 -4.06 -22.56 -5.34
N ASN A 529 -5.17 -21.82 -5.40
CA ASN A 529 -5.33 -20.73 -6.36
C ASN A 529 -4.56 -19.51 -5.84
N ILE A 530 -3.56 -19.06 -6.60
CA ILE A 530 -2.67 -17.97 -6.17
C ILE A 530 -3.37 -16.61 -6.06
N VAL A 531 -4.46 -16.39 -6.79
CA VAL A 531 -5.30 -15.17 -6.67
C VAL A 531 -6.05 -15.20 -5.34
N ASP A 532 -6.59 -16.37 -4.98
CA ASP A 532 -7.29 -16.56 -3.69
C ASP A 532 -6.34 -16.41 -2.49
N LEU A 533 -5.05 -16.76 -2.65
CA LEU A 533 -4.01 -16.49 -1.65
C LEU A 533 -3.77 -15.00 -1.41
N TYR A 534 -4.01 -14.14 -2.40
CA TYR A 534 -3.82 -12.69 -2.32
C TYR A 534 -5.14 -11.92 -2.12
N ASN A 535 -6.24 -12.63 -1.90
CA ASN A 535 -7.52 -12.02 -1.56
C ASN A 535 -7.69 -11.97 -0.02
N PRO A 536 -7.43 -10.83 0.66
CA PRO A 536 -7.56 -10.74 2.12
C PRO A 536 -8.99 -11.07 2.61
N LEU A 537 -10.02 -10.83 1.80
CA LEU A 537 -11.42 -11.10 2.16
C LEU A 537 -11.70 -12.59 2.39
N ASN A 538 -10.88 -13.50 1.85
CA ASN A 538 -10.99 -14.93 2.11
C ASN A 538 -10.55 -15.33 3.53
N TYR A 539 -9.76 -14.48 4.19
CA TYR A 539 -9.07 -14.82 5.44
C TYR A 539 -9.60 -14.07 6.66
N ILE A 540 -10.14 -12.87 6.48
CA ILE A 540 -10.69 -12.07 7.57
C ILE A 540 -11.88 -12.82 8.20
N GLY A 541 -11.79 -13.11 9.50
CA GLY A 541 -12.80 -13.89 10.23
C GLY A 541 -12.83 -15.39 9.88
N ALA A 542 -11.92 -15.89 9.05
CA ALA A 542 -11.86 -17.30 8.68
C ALA A 542 -11.32 -18.18 9.83
N GLU A 543 -11.74 -19.44 9.86
CA GLU A 543 -11.23 -20.41 10.85
C GLU A 543 -9.73 -20.64 10.65
N GLY A 544 -8.97 -20.61 11.74
CA GLY A 544 -7.51 -20.80 11.69
C GLY A 544 -6.71 -19.53 11.36
N THR A 545 -7.38 -18.38 11.25
CA THR A 545 -6.75 -17.06 11.12
C THR A 545 -6.95 -16.25 12.39
N ASP A 546 -5.92 -15.53 12.83
CA ASP A 546 -6.04 -14.55 13.92
C ASP A 546 -6.26 -13.14 13.36
N ASN A 547 -7.43 -12.55 13.62
CA ASN A 547 -7.67 -11.16 13.19
C ASN A 547 -6.83 -10.18 14.02
N PRO A 548 -6.35 -9.07 13.42
CA PRO A 548 -5.72 -8.00 14.18
C PRO A 548 -6.73 -7.38 15.16
N THR A 549 -6.22 -6.80 16.24
CA THR A 549 -7.04 -6.04 17.19
C THR A 549 -7.64 -4.80 16.53
N TRP A 550 -6.85 -4.15 15.66
CA TRP A 550 -7.29 -2.97 14.94
C TRP A 550 -6.70 -2.86 13.54
N THR A 551 -7.39 -2.16 12.65
CA THR A 551 -6.91 -1.79 11.32
C THR A 551 -7.27 -0.34 10.98
N ARG A 552 -6.43 0.30 10.18
CA ARG A 552 -6.70 1.59 9.56
C ARG A 552 -6.25 1.58 8.10
N ILE A 553 -7.13 1.97 7.20
CA ILE A 553 -6.80 2.15 5.78
C ILE A 553 -6.90 3.63 5.44
N LEU A 554 -5.76 4.27 5.15
CA LEU A 554 -5.69 5.67 4.78
C LEU A 554 -5.48 5.81 3.27
N MET A 555 -6.38 6.52 2.60
CA MET A 555 -6.38 6.67 1.14
C MET A 555 -6.60 8.11 0.74
N GLY A 556 -6.09 8.54 -0.41
CA GLY A 556 -6.42 9.86 -0.94
C GLY A 556 -7.83 9.84 -1.52
N ALA A 557 -8.72 10.73 -1.08
CA ALA A 557 -10.09 10.76 -1.59
C ALA A 557 -10.17 10.97 -3.12
N SER A 558 -9.14 11.55 -3.74
CA SER A 558 -9.05 11.77 -5.19
C SER A 558 -8.16 10.77 -5.93
N GLU A 559 -7.58 9.77 -5.25
CA GLU A 559 -6.67 8.82 -5.91
C GLU A 559 -7.41 7.91 -6.90
N GLY A 560 -6.78 7.54 -8.02
CA GLY A 560 -7.40 6.72 -9.07
C GLY A 560 -6.80 5.32 -9.20
N ASP A 561 -5.91 4.94 -8.29
CA ASP A 561 -5.10 3.72 -8.38
C ASP A 561 -5.88 2.46 -7.96
N ILE A 562 -6.87 2.60 -7.08
CA ILE A 562 -7.82 1.56 -6.63
C ILE A 562 -9.17 2.21 -6.25
N SER A 563 -10.25 1.45 -6.38
CA SER A 563 -11.59 1.92 -6.04
C SER A 563 -11.74 2.09 -4.53
N MET A 564 -12.46 3.12 -4.09
CA MET A 564 -12.76 3.30 -2.67
C MET A 564 -13.61 2.15 -2.12
N PHE A 565 -14.39 1.49 -2.98
CA PHE A 565 -15.16 0.31 -2.61
C PHE A 565 -14.30 -0.88 -2.14
N ASN A 566 -13.05 -1.00 -2.62
CA ASN A 566 -12.15 -2.04 -2.12
C ASN A 566 -11.82 -1.83 -0.63
N SER A 567 -11.54 -0.60 -0.23
CA SER A 567 -11.30 -0.27 1.18
C SER A 567 -12.55 -0.40 2.05
N LEU A 568 -13.72 -0.09 1.48
CA LEU A 568 -15.00 -0.27 2.16
C LEU A 568 -15.31 -1.75 2.44
N ASN A 569 -15.15 -2.61 1.43
CA ASN A 569 -15.34 -4.06 1.56
C ASN A 569 -14.42 -4.66 2.63
N LEU A 570 -13.18 -4.21 2.64
CA LEU A 570 -12.19 -4.54 3.65
C LEU A 570 -12.66 -4.14 5.06
N GLN A 571 -13.07 -2.88 5.27
CA GLN A 571 -13.60 -2.40 6.55
C GLN A 571 -14.80 -3.23 7.02
N ILE A 572 -15.78 -3.47 6.14
CA ILE A 572 -16.95 -4.28 6.43
C ILE A 572 -16.54 -5.67 6.90
N ALA A 573 -15.59 -6.31 6.21
CA ALA A 573 -15.10 -7.64 6.59
C ALA A 573 -14.45 -7.63 7.98
N TRP A 574 -13.59 -6.65 8.29
CA TRP A 574 -12.92 -6.55 9.59
C TRP A 574 -13.88 -6.24 10.74
N LEU A 575 -14.82 -5.31 10.56
CA LEU A 575 -15.85 -5.02 11.56
C LEU A 575 -16.68 -6.26 11.86
N ASN A 576 -17.11 -6.99 10.83
CA ASN A 576 -17.86 -8.24 10.98
C ASN A 576 -17.03 -9.36 11.65
N ALA A 577 -15.71 -9.30 11.54
CA ALA A 577 -14.79 -10.21 12.21
C ALA A 577 -14.42 -9.78 13.64
N GLY A 578 -14.95 -8.65 14.12
CA GLY A 578 -14.73 -8.12 15.48
C GLY A 578 -13.43 -7.32 15.64
N THR A 579 -12.80 -6.92 14.54
CA THR A 579 -11.66 -6.00 14.53
C THR A 579 -12.15 -4.55 14.57
N ASP A 580 -11.48 -3.70 15.33
CA ASP A 580 -11.67 -2.25 15.30
C ASP A 580 -11.09 -1.68 14.00
N ALA A 581 -11.94 -1.33 13.04
CA ALA A 581 -11.51 -1.02 11.67
C ALA A 581 -12.00 0.36 11.22
N GLU A 582 -11.05 1.20 10.82
CA GLU A 582 -11.30 2.55 10.32
C GLU A 582 -10.81 2.66 8.87
N ILE A 583 -11.57 3.37 8.04
CA ILE A 583 -11.08 3.91 6.77
C ILE A 583 -11.03 5.43 6.85
N GLU A 584 -10.03 6.03 6.23
CA GLU A 584 -9.97 7.47 6.04
C GLU A 584 -9.71 7.76 4.56
N TRP A 585 -10.68 8.38 3.91
CA TRP A 585 -10.51 8.94 2.57
C TRP A 585 -10.08 10.40 2.70
N GLN A 586 -8.76 10.59 2.85
CA GLN A 586 -8.13 11.89 3.09
C GLN A 586 -8.35 12.84 1.92
N TRP A 587 -9.19 13.85 2.14
CA TRP A 587 -9.44 14.91 1.18
C TRP A 587 -8.19 15.71 0.90
N ASN A 588 -8.02 16.19 -0.34
CA ASN A 588 -6.80 16.85 -0.77
C ASN A 588 -5.53 15.95 -0.61
N GLY A 589 -5.71 14.64 -0.42
CA GLY A 589 -4.71 13.60 -0.51
C GLY A 589 -4.76 12.92 -1.87
N GLY A 590 -3.60 12.60 -2.44
CA GLY A 590 -3.47 11.73 -3.61
C GLY A 590 -3.08 10.31 -3.20
N HIS A 591 -2.59 9.52 -4.15
CA HIS A 591 -2.08 8.17 -3.88
C HIS A 591 -0.95 8.17 -2.84
N VAL A 592 -1.04 7.27 -1.86
CA VAL A 592 -0.21 7.23 -0.64
C VAL A 592 -0.18 8.61 0.04
N PRO A 593 -1.32 9.05 0.59
CA PRO A 593 -1.43 10.36 1.21
C PRO A 593 -0.38 10.55 2.30
N SER A 594 0.23 11.74 2.34
CA SER A 594 1.07 12.14 3.48
C SER A 594 0.22 12.24 4.74
N GLU A 595 0.86 11.95 5.86
CA GLU A 595 0.36 12.28 7.18
C GLU A 595 0.25 13.82 7.32
N ILE A 596 -0.89 14.32 7.80
CA ILE A 596 -1.19 15.76 7.87
C ILE A 596 -1.70 16.13 9.24
N PHE A 597 -1.73 17.44 9.53
CA PHE A 597 -2.39 17.98 10.72
C PHE A 597 -1.87 17.42 12.05
N GLY A 598 -0.63 16.90 12.07
CA GLY A 598 -0.06 16.24 13.24
C GLY A 598 -0.58 14.83 13.49
N ASP A 599 -1.43 14.29 12.62
CA ASP A 599 -1.69 12.84 12.58
C ASP A 599 -0.42 12.14 12.12
N SER A 600 -0.17 10.95 12.65
CA SER A 600 0.94 10.09 12.24
C SER A 600 0.69 8.64 12.61
N LEU A 601 1.43 7.72 12.00
CA LEU A 601 1.45 6.32 12.40
C LEU A 601 1.77 6.17 13.89
N ALA A 602 2.73 6.95 14.41
CA ALA A 602 3.09 6.88 15.82
C ALA A 602 1.95 7.34 16.73
N LEU A 603 1.27 8.44 16.39
CA LEU A 603 0.10 8.89 17.14
C LEU A 603 -1.01 7.82 17.16
N TYR A 604 -1.28 7.19 16.02
CA TYR A 604 -2.31 6.17 15.93
C TYR A 604 -1.92 4.91 16.72
N VAL A 605 -0.69 4.39 16.55
CA VAL A 605 -0.18 3.24 17.31
C VAL A 605 -0.24 3.51 18.82
N ASP A 606 0.20 4.68 19.28
CA ASP A 606 0.13 5.07 20.69
C ASP A 606 -1.31 5.19 21.21
N THR A 607 -2.24 5.68 20.39
CA THR A 607 -3.67 5.76 20.70
C THR A 607 -4.25 4.35 20.89
N MET A 608 -3.99 3.45 19.94
CA MET A 608 -4.47 2.06 20.02
C MET A 608 -3.81 1.29 21.16
N TYR A 609 -2.53 1.59 21.45
CA TYR A 609 -1.83 0.97 22.57
C TYR A 609 -2.45 1.42 23.90
N GLY A 610 -2.72 2.72 24.05
CA GLY A 610 -3.48 3.26 25.16
C GLY A 610 -4.89 2.66 25.27
N GLU A 611 -5.52 2.36 24.13
CA GLU A 611 -6.86 1.80 24.10
C GLU A 611 -6.91 0.36 24.59
N TYR A 612 -6.09 -0.50 23.99
CA TYR A 612 -6.20 -1.96 24.12
C TYR A 612 -5.22 -2.59 25.11
N VAL A 613 -4.15 -1.89 25.53
CA VAL A 613 -3.17 -2.45 26.47
C VAL A 613 -3.46 -2.01 27.91
N GLU A 614 -3.72 -2.98 28.78
CA GLU A 614 -4.04 -2.72 30.17
C GLU A 614 -2.89 -1.97 30.88
N GLY A 615 -3.21 -0.82 31.48
CA GLY A 615 -2.25 -0.01 32.23
C GLY A 615 -1.41 0.95 31.39
N ALA A 616 -1.60 0.98 30.06
CA ALA A 616 -1.02 1.99 29.18
C ALA A 616 -1.59 3.39 29.45
N VAL A 617 -0.90 4.43 28.96
CA VAL A 617 -1.37 5.81 29.02
C VAL A 617 -2.41 5.99 27.93
N LYS A 618 -3.61 6.48 28.26
CA LYS A 618 -4.60 6.84 27.25
C LYS A 618 -4.09 8.07 26.49
N ILE A 619 -3.81 7.89 25.20
CA ILE A 619 -3.35 8.95 24.31
C ILE A 619 -4.53 9.52 23.53
N SER A 620 -4.54 10.83 23.40
CA SER A 620 -5.47 11.56 22.54
C SER A 620 -4.70 12.72 21.93
N LYS A 621 -5.01 13.07 20.68
CA LYS A 621 -4.42 14.24 20.02
C LYS A 621 -4.69 15.51 20.83
N GLU A 622 -3.66 16.34 21.01
CA GLU A 622 -3.80 17.62 21.69
C GLU A 622 -4.74 18.55 20.91
N ALA A 623 -5.44 19.46 21.58
CA ALA A 623 -6.34 20.39 20.90
C ALA A 623 -5.55 21.40 20.04
N ALA A 624 -6.03 21.68 18.84
CA ALA A 624 -5.45 22.68 17.95
C ALA A 624 -5.39 24.08 18.61
N GLU A 625 -4.24 24.74 18.52
CA GLU A 625 -4.08 26.14 18.94
C GLU A 625 -4.55 27.14 17.87
N GLY A 626 -4.73 26.67 16.63
CA GLY A 626 -5.07 27.49 15.47
C GLY A 626 -3.89 28.29 14.92
N GLN A 627 -3.97 28.61 13.63
CA GLN A 627 -2.92 29.38 12.94
C GLN A 627 -3.01 30.88 13.30
N SER A 628 -1.89 31.48 13.74
CA SER A 628 -1.85 32.89 14.19
C SER A 628 -1.27 33.89 13.17
N ALA A 629 -0.59 33.40 12.14
CA ALA A 629 -0.03 34.20 11.05
C ALA A 629 -0.36 33.52 9.72
N ASN A 630 -0.68 34.27 8.67
CA ASN A 630 -1.00 33.65 7.38
C ASN A 630 0.27 33.07 6.74
N GLY A 631 0.10 32.09 5.85
CA GLY A 631 1.20 31.53 5.06
C GLY A 631 1.73 32.51 3.99
N SER A 632 2.64 32.01 3.14
CA SER A 632 3.37 32.82 2.16
C SER A 632 2.92 32.66 0.70
N GLY A 633 1.82 31.93 0.46
CA GLY A 633 1.22 31.75 -0.85
C GLY A 633 0.75 33.06 -1.47
N THR A 634 0.79 33.16 -2.80
CA THR A 634 0.47 34.41 -3.51
C THR A 634 -0.88 34.38 -4.22
N GLU A 635 -1.40 33.21 -4.56
CA GLU A 635 -2.68 32.99 -5.25
C GLU A 635 -3.30 31.66 -4.77
N PRO A 636 -4.63 31.53 -4.68
CA PRO A 636 -5.29 30.29 -4.26
C PRO A 636 -5.03 29.16 -5.26
N SER A 637 -4.79 27.95 -4.75
CA SER A 637 -4.58 26.74 -5.56
C SER A 637 -5.36 25.53 -5.05
N GLY A 638 -6.27 25.74 -4.08
CA GLY A 638 -7.17 24.70 -3.59
C GLY A 638 -8.16 24.27 -4.66
N THR A 639 -8.67 23.05 -4.53
CA THR A 639 -9.74 22.55 -5.39
C THR A 639 -11.07 23.16 -4.94
N ASP A 640 -11.79 23.78 -5.86
CA ASP A 640 -13.17 24.21 -5.63
C ASP A 640 -14.10 22.98 -5.64
N LEU A 641 -14.65 22.66 -4.46
CA LEU A 641 -15.49 21.48 -4.24
C LEU A 641 -16.99 21.75 -4.45
N THR A 642 -17.38 23.01 -4.66
CA THR A 642 -18.79 23.44 -4.71
C THR A 642 -19.60 22.85 -5.88
N GLY A 643 -18.91 22.25 -6.86
CA GLY A 643 -19.53 21.49 -7.94
C GLY A 643 -20.03 20.09 -7.54
N TRP A 644 -19.51 19.53 -6.44
CA TRP A 644 -19.80 18.15 -6.01
C TRP A 644 -20.50 18.07 -4.66
N ILE A 645 -20.31 19.08 -3.81
CA ILE A 645 -20.79 19.09 -2.43
C ILE A 645 -21.52 20.39 -2.10
N SER A 646 -22.36 20.35 -1.07
CA SER A 646 -22.93 21.51 -0.41
C SER A 646 -22.39 21.62 1.02
N TYR A 647 -22.22 22.86 1.48
CA TYR A 647 -21.75 23.12 2.84
C TYR A 647 -22.59 24.23 3.47
N ASP A 648 -23.04 23.99 4.70
CA ASP A 648 -23.66 24.98 5.56
C ASP A 648 -23.00 24.95 6.94
N SER A 649 -22.59 26.11 7.45
CA SER A 649 -21.91 26.22 8.74
C SER A 649 -22.67 25.66 9.96
N THR A 650 -23.98 25.41 9.84
CA THR A 650 -24.81 24.84 10.91
C THR A 650 -25.22 23.39 10.62
N ALA A 651 -25.48 23.05 9.35
CA ALA A 651 -25.92 21.72 8.95
C ALA A 651 -24.77 20.79 8.52
N GLY A 652 -23.55 21.31 8.33
CA GLY A 652 -22.37 20.55 7.91
C GLY A 652 -22.29 20.34 6.40
N ILE A 653 -21.63 19.26 6.02
CA ILE A 653 -21.50 18.79 4.64
C ILE A 653 -22.78 18.09 4.20
N GLY A 654 -23.19 18.33 2.96
CA GLY A 654 -24.20 17.53 2.28
C GLY A 654 -23.70 17.14 0.90
N MET A 655 -23.70 15.86 0.61
CA MET A 655 -23.25 15.26 -0.64
C MET A 655 -24.38 14.41 -1.24
N THR A 656 -24.29 14.17 -2.54
CA THR A 656 -25.14 13.18 -3.21
C THR A 656 -24.24 12.10 -3.76
N LEU A 657 -24.78 10.89 -3.96
CA LEU A 657 -24.02 9.81 -4.57
C LEU A 657 -23.46 10.19 -5.95
N ALA A 658 -24.25 10.91 -6.76
CA ALA A 658 -23.79 11.46 -8.05
C ALA A 658 -22.64 12.47 -7.87
N GLY A 659 -22.69 13.31 -6.84
CA GLY A 659 -21.62 14.24 -6.47
C GLY A 659 -20.32 13.52 -6.08
N ALA A 660 -20.43 12.49 -5.24
CA ALA A 660 -19.30 11.64 -4.85
C ALA A 660 -18.67 10.95 -6.07
N ALA A 661 -19.50 10.30 -6.91
CA ALA A 661 -19.05 9.64 -8.14
C ALA A 661 -18.37 10.62 -9.11
N ALA A 662 -18.93 11.82 -9.29
CA ALA A 662 -18.34 12.85 -10.13
C ALA A 662 -17.03 13.41 -9.57
N TYR A 663 -16.88 13.51 -8.25
CA TYR A 663 -15.61 13.89 -7.61
C TYR A 663 -14.55 12.81 -7.85
N ARG A 664 -14.86 11.55 -7.53
CA ARG A 664 -13.98 10.39 -7.71
C ARG A 664 -13.47 10.27 -9.14
N THR A 665 -14.38 10.31 -10.10
CA THR A 665 -14.06 10.17 -11.52
C THR A 665 -13.37 11.38 -12.12
N SER A 666 -13.28 12.52 -11.41
CA SER A 666 -12.45 13.65 -11.84
C SER A 666 -10.94 13.35 -11.73
N GLY A 667 -10.56 12.43 -10.83
CA GLY A 667 -9.21 11.92 -10.63
C GLY A 667 -8.93 10.59 -11.34
N ALA A 668 -9.92 9.98 -12.00
CA ALA A 668 -9.81 8.70 -12.68
C ALA A 668 -8.76 8.71 -13.80
N SER A 669 -7.91 7.69 -13.82
CA SER A 669 -6.75 7.60 -14.73
C SER A 669 -6.59 6.25 -15.42
N LYS A 670 -7.15 5.17 -14.85
CA LYS A 670 -7.07 3.80 -15.37
C LYS A 670 -8.03 3.53 -16.55
N ALA A 671 -7.61 2.64 -17.45
CA ALA A 671 -8.46 2.08 -18.51
C ALA A 671 -9.35 0.95 -17.95
N MET A 672 -10.24 0.39 -18.78
CA MET A 672 -11.10 -0.74 -18.43
C MET A 672 -10.78 -1.96 -19.31
N PRO A 673 -10.49 -3.15 -18.74
CA PRO A 673 -10.21 -3.40 -17.32
C PRO A 673 -8.97 -2.60 -16.86
N GLY A 674 -8.86 -2.36 -15.55
CA GLY A 674 -7.87 -1.49 -14.93
C GLY A 674 -6.76 -2.21 -14.14
N PHE A 675 -6.89 -3.52 -13.89
CA PHE A 675 -5.89 -4.34 -13.22
C PHE A 675 -5.51 -5.56 -14.04
N ASP A 676 -6.47 -6.45 -14.35
CA ASP A 676 -6.28 -7.53 -15.33
C ASP A 676 -6.44 -6.97 -16.75
N VAL A 677 -5.47 -6.15 -17.16
CA VAL A 677 -5.56 -5.35 -18.38
C VAL A 677 -5.33 -6.20 -19.62
N MET A 678 -6.00 -5.86 -20.71
CA MET A 678 -5.98 -6.66 -21.94
C MET A 678 -4.57 -6.89 -22.52
N ASP A 679 -3.59 -6.03 -22.25
CA ASP A 679 -2.23 -6.11 -22.79
C ASP A 679 -1.16 -6.44 -21.73
N TYR A 680 -1.57 -7.02 -20.60
CA TYR A 680 -0.74 -7.34 -19.43
C TYR A 680 -0.08 -6.12 -18.76
N GLY A 681 -0.61 -5.75 -17.60
CA GLY A 681 -0.27 -4.60 -16.78
C GLY A 681 0.52 -4.99 -15.54
N GLN A 682 0.71 -4.03 -14.62
CA GLN A 682 1.56 -4.21 -13.45
C GLN A 682 1.11 -5.39 -12.57
N GLU A 683 -0.20 -5.59 -12.40
CA GLU A 683 -0.76 -6.63 -11.55
C GLU A 683 -0.73 -8.03 -12.21
N ASP A 684 -0.77 -8.12 -13.53
CA ASP A 684 -0.74 -9.41 -14.25
C ASP A 684 0.58 -10.18 -14.05
N TYR A 685 1.69 -9.45 -13.88
CA TYR A 685 2.99 -10.05 -13.54
C TYR A 685 3.02 -10.68 -12.14
N VAL A 686 2.12 -10.27 -11.24
CA VAL A 686 2.05 -10.84 -9.88
C VAL A 686 1.61 -12.30 -9.92
N PHE A 687 0.82 -12.64 -10.93
CA PHE A 687 0.23 -13.96 -11.12
C PHE A 687 0.85 -14.71 -12.29
N GLY A 688 2.09 -14.41 -12.65
CA GLY A 688 2.85 -15.22 -13.62
C GLY A 688 3.13 -16.64 -13.12
N SER A 689 3.99 -17.34 -13.86
CA SER A 689 4.46 -18.69 -13.55
C SER A 689 5.89 -18.89 -14.05
N SER A 690 6.49 -20.03 -13.70
CA SER A 690 7.82 -20.41 -14.22
C SER A 690 7.93 -20.47 -15.75
N THR A 691 6.79 -20.45 -16.47
CA THR A 691 6.73 -20.51 -17.94
C THR A 691 6.07 -19.30 -18.61
N ALA A 692 5.44 -18.40 -17.86
CA ALA A 692 4.78 -17.18 -18.36
C ALA A 692 4.99 -16.03 -17.37
N ASP A 693 5.58 -14.90 -17.80
CA ASP A 693 5.94 -13.79 -16.89
C ASP A 693 4.71 -13.04 -16.34
N ALA A 694 3.62 -13.02 -17.12
CA ALA A 694 2.33 -12.48 -16.74
C ALA A 694 1.22 -13.42 -17.25
N ARG A 695 0.09 -13.44 -16.55
CA ARG A 695 -1.11 -14.21 -16.92
C ARG A 695 -2.34 -13.40 -16.54
N HIS A 696 -3.40 -13.48 -17.34
CA HIS A 696 -4.72 -13.02 -16.93
C HIS A 696 -5.24 -13.85 -15.75
N TRP A 697 -6.03 -13.24 -14.87
CA TRP A 697 -6.33 -13.82 -13.55
C TRP A 697 -7.72 -13.46 -13.00
N ASP A 698 -8.42 -12.48 -13.56
CA ASP A 698 -9.75 -12.05 -13.09
C ASP A 698 -10.87 -12.89 -13.76
N PRO A 699 -11.54 -13.79 -13.00
CA PRO A 699 -12.60 -14.63 -13.55
C PRO A 699 -13.88 -13.84 -13.89
N TYR A 700 -14.10 -12.66 -13.31
CA TYR A 700 -15.26 -11.82 -13.57
C TYR A 700 -15.11 -11.04 -14.88
N VAL A 701 -13.90 -10.54 -15.15
CA VAL A 701 -13.56 -9.96 -16.47
C VAL A 701 -13.78 -11.01 -17.57
N LEU A 702 -13.25 -12.23 -17.38
CA LEU A 702 -13.47 -13.32 -18.32
C LEU A 702 -14.96 -13.66 -18.50
N LYS A 703 -15.71 -13.80 -17.40
CA LYS A 703 -17.16 -14.08 -17.44
C LYS A 703 -17.90 -13.06 -18.29
N VAL A 704 -17.68 -11.77 -18.06
CA VAL A 704 -18.31 -10.68 -18.82
C VAL A 704 -17.94 -10.75 -20.30
N MET A 705 -16.66 -10.99 -20.62
CA MET A 705 -16.21 -11.14 -22.01
C MET A 705 -16.86 -12.32 -22.72
N GLU A 706 -17.04 -13.45 -22.03
CA GLU A 706 -17.69 -14.65 -22.58
C GLU A 706 -19.20 -14.45 -22.81
N GLU A 707 -19.89 -13.89 -21.82
CA GLU A 707 -21.35 -13.70 -21.88
C GLU A 707 -21.77 -12.63 -22.90
N HIS A 708 -20.92 -11.62 -23.11
CA HIS A 708 -21.19 -10.48 -23.99
C HIS A 708 -20.30 -10.42 -25.24
N ALA A 709 -19.67 -11.54 -25.60
CA ALA A 709 -18.70 -11.65 -26.69
C ALA A 709 -19.14 -10.97 -27.99
N ASP A 710 -20.38 -11.22 -28.46
CA ASP A 710 -20.88 -10.65 -29.71
C ASP A 710 -20.87 -9.11 -29.72
N THR A 711 -21.26 -8.49 -28.60
CA THR A 711 -21.33 -7.02 -28.51
C THR A 711 -19.95 -6.42 -28.33
N LEU A 712 -19.12 -7.04 -27.48
CA LEU A 712 -17.77 -6.56 -27.20
C LEU A 712 -16.85 -6.72 -28.42
N ALA A 713 -16.99 -7.80 -29.18
CA ALA A 713 -16.25 -8.04 -30.42
C ALA A 713 -16.55 -6.98 -31.49
N ASP A 714 -17.80 -6.54 -31.61
CA ASP A 714 -18.21 -5.47 -32.53
C ASP A 714 -17.60 -4.10 -32.18
N LEU A 715 -17.21 -3.89 -30.92
CA LEU A 715 -16.63 -2.65 -30.39
C LEU A 715 -15.10 -2.69 -30.25
N PHE A 716 -14.47 -3.86 -30.38
CA PHE A 716 -13.06 -4.10 -30.05
C PHE A 716 -12.04 -3.35 -30.96
N ASN A 717 -12.48 -2.85 -32.13
CA ASN A 717 -11.63 -2.18 -33.11
C ASN A 717 -12.18 -0.83 -33.61
#